data_AF-A0A7S4PSL2-F1
#
_entry.id   AF-A0A7S4PSL2-F1
#
_cell.length_a   1.000
_cell.length_b   1.000
_cell.length_c   1.000
_cell.angle_alpha   90.00
_cell.angle_beta   90.00
_cell.angle_gamma   90.00
#
_symmetry.space_group_name_H-M   'P 1'
#
loop_
_entity.id
_entity.type
_entity.pdbx_description
1 polymer ?
#
loop_
_entity_poly.entity_id
_entity_poly.type
_entity_poly.pdbx_seq_one_letter_code
_entity_poly.pdbx_strand_id
1 'polypeptide(L)'
;MPCSSAARVPRPRGSTANVAHEELPEDVESWAHLLHGDSAASASREAVFPEAQEEVEAVPHPFRSRGPRCLVYGLLVTGAASLLAVRLWGGRPAGSLEHRVALALWAANDAGSTGGPIVGFGPGARSVINVAWEEKAAAVITDKCRARGCYGDYRPELPCQCNDECGHYKNCCADFVRACELQLPPREEEATRPPPQAHAPTTRPKVTTTPKHHRTARLAEGLRAAATTSKAPPTPSPLVALPRCETSAECLGLVDAFLDSQPRSFGLLQARADQTLGGGPCGAMCELPVNCSGASCGHVTYDSAMAAIYYTKRGYLDKAKAILDAFRDALYPRDASLLRPLTHDTLYRGNASRKKITLLAMSYSDERPIPGNYESPYVLDARVDTGVNAWVAIAFTHYAAAAKAPCYANVARDILGAVTQSSACVDGLGGFLARLPPHAENFRSTVGNLVILAAARLLGLRRIRGEAAHFVRGMRQDPGYNRRTGSAVRCDDMSLPEGPLPADASFWTLLSDADPIEERMTVALTFALRSPGFDGSGVPDSKGFWVQDRDLVWHGGAGSNSALYGFRYSSNGRGVQWEITASAVMAMLHFKQWYGDEELRLKHYIDRARDSLRSLLAMYKGVPNSVRGGNHKAWEDVPAGESKFPGGSDSGFGWPDLRYLTTGSTAWTGLLLLYQPEFHGYLNEDANPFSLPKLAVPVGEDTSCVHVGN
;
A
#
# COMPACT_ATOMS: atom_id res chain seq x y z
N MET A 1 59.82 27.90 10.27
CA MET A 1 59.60 29.28 9.82
C MET A 1 58.17 29.41 9.34
N PRO A 2 57.49 30.52 9.67
CA PRO A 2 56.36 30.52 10.63
C PRO A 2 55.12 31.26 10.03
N CYS A 3 53.99 31.58 10.68
CA CYS A 3 53.60 32.13 12.01
C CYS A 3 52.02 32.13 12.04
N SER A 4 51.24 32.29 13.12
CA SER A 4 51.40 32.28 14.58
C SER A 4 50.01 32.45 15.27
N SER A 5 49.80 31.74 16.40
CA SER A 5 49.16 32.10 17.72
C SER A 5 47.78 32.80 17.86
N ALA A 6 47.00 32.73 18.95
CA ALA A 6 46.81 31.89 20.15
C ALA A 6 45.81 32.62 21.12
N ALA A 7 44.83 31.91 21.72
CA ALA A 7 44.43 31.87 23.18
C ALA A 7 44.10 33.18 23.97
N ARG A 8 43.27 33.28 25.03
CA ARG A 8 42.64 32.36 26.01
C ARG A 8 41.58 33.11 26.86
N VAL A 9 40.82 32.31 27.62
CA VAL A 9 39.75 32.52 28.64
C VAL A 9 40.17 33.30 29.91
N PRO A 10 39.22 33.78 30.73
CA PRO A 10 39.20 33.38 32.16
C PRO A 10 37.80 32.99 32.73
N ARG A 11 37.82 32.08 33.71
CA ARG A 11 36.77 31.71 34.71
C ARG A 11 37.34 32.04 36.13
N PRO A 12 36.71 31.70 37.28
CA PRO A 12 35.40 32.09 37.84
C PRO A 12 35.50 32.51 39.35
N ARG A 13 34.45 33.10 39.94
CA ARG A 13 34.07 33.13 41.39
C ARG A 13 32.56 33.44 41.41
N GLY A 14 31.65 32.96 42.26
CA GLY A 14 31.67 32.30 43.55
C GLY A 14 30.59 32.96 44.44
N SER A 15 29.74 32.14 45.08
CA SER A 15 28.93 32.36 46.31
C SER A 15 27.56 33.07 46.31
N THR A 16 26.53 32.27 46.65
CA THR A 16 25.55 32.36 47.78
C THR A 16 24.43 33.42 47.87
N ALA A 17 23.21 32.86 48.10
CA ALA A 17 22.20 33.19 49.13
C ALA A 17 21.02 34.16 48.85
N ASN A 18 19.82 33.55 48.90
CA ASN A 18 18.61 33.87 49.69
C ASN A 18 17.78 35.17 49.52
N VAL A 19 16.49 34.92 49.24
CA VAL A 19 15.24 35.45 49.86
C VAL A 19 14.91 36.94 49.72
N ALA A 20 13.74 37.26 49.10
CA ALA A 20 12.58 37.90 49.74
C ALA A 20 11.47 38.28 48.74
N HIS A 21 10.23 38.24 49.24
CA HIS A 21 8.97 38.75 48.70
C HIS A 21 8.94 40.29 48.61
N GLU A 22 8.14 40.83 47.68
CA GLU A 22 7.17 41.97 47.83
C GLU A 22 6.76 42.43 46.42
N GLU A 23 5.50 42.24 46.03
CA GLU A 23 4.36 43.18 46.10
C GLU A 23 4.21 44.08 44.85
N LEU A 24 2.96 44.16 44.38
CA LEU A 24 2.43 44.96 43.26
C LEU A 24 2.53 46.47 43.58
N PRO A 25 2.33 47.39 42.60
CA PRO A 25 0.97 47.85 42.35
C PRO A 25 0.64 48.23 40.89
N GLU A 26 -0.66 48.45 40.75
CA GLU A 26 -1.51 48.79 39.62
C GLU A 26 -1.19 50.10 38.85
N ASP A 27 -1.66 50.10 37.60
CA ASP A 27 -2.48 51.14 36.95
C ASP A 27 -1.93 52.41 36.25
N VAL A 28 -2.38 52.50 34.98
CA VAL A 28 -3.04 53.63 34.30
C VAL A 28 -2.23 54.59 33.40
N GLU A 29 -2.58 54.51 32.11
CA GLU A 29 -2.75 55.54 31.05
C GLU A 29 -1.70 56.64 30.81
N SER A 30 -1.17 56.70 29.57
CA SER A 30 -1.55 57.77 28.60
C SER A 30 -0.94 57.57 27.20
N TRP A 31 -1.83 57.42 26.19
CA TRP A 31 -1.92 58.14 24.90
C TRP A 31 -0.74 59.08 24.49
N ALA A 32 -0.38 59.33 23.24
CA ALA A 32 -0.78 58.91 21.89
C ALA A 32 0.12 59.67 20.86
N HIS A 33 -0.08 59.36 19.57
CA HIS A 33 0.28 60.13 18.35
C HIS A 33 1.68 59.90 17.73
N LEU A 34 1.87 59.63 16.42
CA LEU A 34 1.05 59.78 15.21
C LEU A 34 1.52 58.81 14.07
N LEU A 35 0.52 58.19 13.39
CA LEU A 35 0.32 57.99 11.93
C LEU A 35 1.36 57.24 11.06
N HIS A 36 1.05 56.47 10.01
CA HIS A 36 -0.17 56.02 9.29
C HIS A 36 0.31 54.92 8.30
N GLY A 37 -0.55 53.97 7.89
CA GLY A 37 -0.36 53.25 6.62
C GLY A 37 -0.88 51.81 6.55
N ASP A 38 -2.19 51.67 6.41
CA ASP A 38 -2.96 50.65 5.66
C ASP A 38 -2.43 49.21 5.49
N SER A 39 -3.15 48.27 6.12
CA SER A 39 -3.43 46.96 5.51
C SER A 39 -4.82 46.48 5.91
N ALA A 40 -5.72 46.42 4.93
CA ALA A 40 -7.09 45.96 5.05
C ALA A 40 -7.15 44.47 5.42
N ALA A 41 -7.81 44.17 6.54
CA ALA A 41 -8.23 42.83 6.90
C ALA A 41 -9.58 42.53 6.22
N SER A 42 -9.64 41.48 5.41
CA SER A 42 -10.91 40.89 4.95
C SER A 42 -11.21 39.65 5.79
N ALA A 43 -12.31 39.73 6.52
CA ALA A 43 -12.89 38.68 7.33
C ALA A 43 -13.21 37.41 6.53
N SER A 44 -12.77 36.25 7.03
CA SER A 44 -13.23 34.94 6.60
C SER A 44 -14.61 34.66 7.18
N ARG A 45 -15.64 34.72 6.32
CA ARG A 45 -16.99 34.25 6.61
C ARG A 45 -17.06 32.72 6.56
N GLU A 46 -17.78 32.16 7.52
CA GLU A 46 -18.25 30.78 7.58
C GLU A 46 -18.97 30.39 6.28
N ALA A 47 -18.55 29.29 5.67
CA ALA A 47 -19.30 28.63 4.61
C ALA A 47 -20.17 27.54 5.25
N VAL A 48 -21.46 27.87 5.42
CA VAL A 48 -22.54 26.92 5.67
C VAL A 48 -22.89 26.26 4.33
N PHE A 49 -22.81 24.93 4.28
CA PHE A 49 -23.25 24.13 3.12
C PHE A 49 -24.79 24.09 3.04
N PRO A 50 -25.41 24.23 1.86
CA PRO A 50 -26.82 23.89 1.69
C PRO A 50 -26.99 22.42 1.29
N GLU A 51 -27.96 21.82 1.97
CA GLU A 51 -28.55 20.50 1.79
C GLU A 51 -29.38 20.48 0.49
N ALA A 52 -29.09 19.55 -0.42
CA ALA A 52 -29.86 19.35 -1.65
C ALA A 52 -30.89 18.23 -1.44
N GLN A 53 -32.17 18.59 -1.48
CA GLN A 53 -33.29 17.66 -1.61
C GLN A 53 -33.50 17.35 -3.09
N GLU A 54 -33.65 16.06 -3.44
CA GLU A 54 -33.96 15.62 -4.80
C GLU A 54 -35.38 15.01 -4.83
N GLU A 55 -36.28 15.66 -5.57
CA GLU A 55 -37.64 15.22 -5.86
C GLU A 55 -37.64 14.15 -6.97
N VAL A 56 -38.44 13.11 -6.78
CA VAL A 56 -38.68 12.04 -7.77
C VAL A 56 -39.98 12.33 -8.51
N GLU A 57 -39.88 12.67 -9.80
CA GLU A 57 -41.01 12.60 -10.74
C GLU A 57 -40.80 11.47 -11.77
N ALA A 58 -41.84 10.64 -11.89
CA ALA A 58 -41.92 9.52 -12.81
C ALA A 58 -42.98 9.82 -13.88
N VAL A 59 -42.67 9.59 -15.16
CA VAL A 59 -43.67 9.43 -16.24
C VAL A 59 -43.19 8.35 -17.24
N PRO A 60 -44.08 7.49 -17.78
CA PRO A 60 -43.74 6.25 -18.51
C PRO A 60 -43.99 6.35 -20.02
N HIS A 61 -43.59 5.32 -20.79
CA HIS A 61 -44.30 4.66 -21.93
C HIS A 61 -43.35 3.78 -22.79
N PRO A 62 -43.83 2.95 -23.77
CA PRO A 62 -43.94 1.49 -23.61
C PRO A 62 -43.17 0.74 -24.73
N PHE A 63 -43.20 -0.59 -24.81
CA PHE A 63 -43.56 -1.35 -26.03
C PHE A 63 -43.34 -2.88 -25.92
N ARG A 64 -44.46 -3.57 -26.22
CA ARG A 64 -44.71 -4.84 -26.94
C ARG A 64 -43.89 -6.12 -26.74
N SER A 65 -44.73 -7.14 -26.58
CA SER A 65 -44.61 -8.60 -26.69
C SER A 65 -44.12 -9.15 -28.05
N ARG A 66 -43.53 -10.35 -27.99
CA ARG A 66 -43.78 -11.48 -28.93
C ARG A 66 -43.30 -12.80 -28.34
N GLY A 67 -44.09 -13.85 -28.59
CA GLY A 67 -44.04 -15.18 -27.98
C GLY A 67 -43.06 -16.20 -28.61
N PRO A 68 -43.24 -17.51 -28.30
CA PRO A 68 -42.15 -18.49 -28.19
C PRO A 68 -42.01 -19.40 -29.41
N ARG A 69 -40.86 -20.08 -29.52
CA ARG A 69 -40.69 -21.29 -30.34
C ARG A 69 -39.85 -22.35 -29.61
N CYS A 70 -40.32 -23.59 -29.77
CA CYS A 70 -39.88 -24.81 -29.11
C CYS A 70 -38.69 -25.51 -29.79
N LEU A 71 -37.97 -26.31 -28.96
CA LEU A 71 -37.34 -27.63 -29.19
C LEU A 71 -36.32 -27.82 -30.34
N VAL A 72 -35.17 -28.42 -30.01
CA VAL A 72 -34.80 -29.83 -30.29
C VAL A 72 -33.44 -30.16 -29.64
N TYR A 73 -33.34 -31.37 -29.07
CA TYR A 73 -32.14 -32.01 -28.47
C TYR A 73 -31.22 -32.61 -29.54
N GLY A 74 -29.92 -32.72 -29.25
CA GLY A 74 -28.99 -33.57 -30.00
C GLY A 74 -27.62 -33.72 -29.33
N LEU A 75 -27.38 -34.88 -28.71
CA LEU A 75 -26.06 -35.39 -28.32
C LEU A 75 -25.25 -35.80 -29.56
N LEU A 76 -23.91 -35.65 -29.53
CA LEU A 76 -22.95 -36.71 -29.91
C LEU A 76 -21.49 -36.32 -29.59
N VAL A 77 -20.81 -37.26 -28.92
CA VAL A 77 -19.39 -37.28 -28.58
C VAL A 77 -18.66 -38.15 -29.61
N THR A 78 -17.47 -37.75 -30.08
CA THR A 78 -16.20 -38.54 -30.16
C THR A 78 -15.21 -38.01 -31.21
N GLY A 79 -13.94 -37.86 -30.78
CA GLY A 79 -12.73 -38.28 -31.52
C GLY A 79 -12.08 -37.37 -32.57
N ALA A 80 -10.93 -36.77 -32.24
CA ALA A 80 -9.69 -36.77 -33.06
C ALA A 80 -8.62 -35.80 -32.51
N ALA A 81 -7.62 -36.32 -31.78
CA ALA A 81 -6.40 -35.60 -31.43
C ALA A 81 -5.20 -36.50 -31.70
N SER A 82 -4.49 -36.32 -32.82
CA SER A 82 -3.14 -36.88 -33.07
C SER A 82 -2.38 -36.32 -34.29
N LEU A 83 -2.84 -35.26 -34.99
CA LEU A 83 -2.17 -34.81 -36.23
C LEU A 83 -1.80 -33.32 -36.29
N LEU A 84 -1.80 -32.59 -35.16
CA LEU A 84 -1.55 -31.14 -35.15
C LEU A 84 -0.25 -30.69 -34.46
N ALA A 85 0.68 -31.60 -34.13
CA ALA A 85 1.88 -31.25 -33.36
C ALA A 85 3.10 -30.81 -34.22
N VAL A 86 3.12 -31.05 -35.53
CA VAL A 86 4.33 -30.81 -36.35
C VAL A 86 4.35 -29.45 -37.06
N ARG A 87 3.25 -28.67 -37.03
CA ARG A 87 3.18 -27.36 -37.73
C ARG A 87 3.41 -26.12 -36.86
N LEU A 88 3.60 -26.26 -35.55
CA LEU A 88 3.70 -25.10 -34.62
C LEU A 88 5.12 -24.77 -34.12
N TRP A 89 6.17 -25.39 -34.66
CA TRP A 89 7.55 -25.24 -34.13
C TRP A 89 8.53 -24.49 -35.03
N GLY A 90 8.08 -23.89 -36.13
CA GLY A 90 8.93 -23.08 -37.01
C GLY A 90 8.93 -21.60 -36.62
N GLY A 91 9.82 -21.17 -35.72
CA GLY A 91 9.98 -19.75 -35.42
C GLY A 91 10.89 -19.32 -34.28
N ARG A 92 11.75 -20.18 -33.72
CA ARG A 92 12.66 -19.78 -32.61
C ARG A 92 14.09 -19.53 -33.11
N PRO A 93 14.80 -18.51 -32.57
CA PRO A 93 16.15 -18.16 -32.98
C PRO A 93 17.16 -19.26 -32.61
N ALA A 94 18.12 -19.50 -33.49
CA ALA A 94 19.19 -20.48 -33.29
C ALA A 94 20.07 -20.04 -32.09
N GLY A 95 20.18 -20.92 -31.09
CA GLY A 95 21.07 -20.73 -29.93
C GLY A 95 20.44 -20.85 -28.55
N SER A 96 19.11 -20.93 -28.43
CA SER A 96 18.45 -21.18 -27.14
C SER A 96 18.77 -22.58 -26.59
N LEU A 97 18.72 -22.73 -25.26
CA LEU A 97 18.96 -24.01 -24.58
C LEU A 97 18.02 -25.11 -25.12
N GLU A 98 16.77 -24.78 -25.40
CA GLU A 98 15.77 -25.69 -25.97
C GLU A 98 16.11 -26.10 -27.40
N HIS A 99 16.68 -25.19 -28.21
CA HIS A 99 17.15 -25.49 -29.57
C HIS A 99 18.36 -26.45 -29.52
N ARG A 100 19.25 -26.28 -28.54
CA ARG A 100 20.40 -27.17 -28.31
C ARG A 100 19.95 -28.56 -27.82
N VAL A 101 18.92 -28.62 -26.98
CA VAL A 101 18.32 -29.88 -26.50
C VAL A 101 17.58 -30.60 -27.65
N ALA A 102 16.85 -29.87 -28.49
CA ALA A 102 16.20 -30.43 -29.67
C ALA A 102 17.23 -30.96 -30.70
N LEU A 103 18.35 -30.26 -30.90
CA LEU A 103 19.45 -30.73 -31.76
C LEU A 103 20.14 -31.98 -31.19
N ALA A 104 20.33 -32.05 -29.86
CA ALA A 104 20.91 -33.21 -29.19
C ALA A 104 19.99 -34.44 -29.26
N LEU A 105 18.67 -34.25 -29.17
CA LEU A 105 17.68 -35.31 -29.32
C LEU A 105 17.53 -35.78 -30.77
N TRP A 106 17.66 -34.87 -31.74
CA TRP A 106 17.67 -35.22 -33.17
C TRP A 106 18.95 -35.99 -33.55
N ALA A 107 20.13 -35.52 -33.10
CA ALA A 107 21.41 -36.21 -33.31
C ALA A 107 21.47 -37.60 -32.64
N ALA A 108 20.77 -37.80 -31.52
CA ALA A 108 20.66 -39.09 -30.85
C ALA A 108 19.74 -40.08 -31.58
N ASN A 109 18.86 -39.60 -32.48
CA ASN A 109 17.93 -40.43 -33.25
C ASN A 109 18.46 -40.77 -34.64
N ASP A 110 19.44 -40.01 -35.16
CA ASP A 110 20.02 -40.19 -36.50
C ASP A 110 21.30 -41.07 -36.50
N ALA A 111 21.81 -41.45 -35.32
CA ALA A 111 22.98 -42.32 -35.17
C ALA A 111 22.64 -43.83 -35.30
N GLY A 112 21.74 -44.16 -36.22
CA GLY A 112 21.20 -45.50 -36.44
C GLY A 112 21.48 -46.09 -37.81
N SER A 113 22.67 -45.90 -38.40
CA SER A 113 23.15 -46.75 -39.50
C SER A 113 24.61 -46.45 -39.85
N THR A 114 25.52 -47.31 -39.39
CA THR A 114 26.69 -47.90 -40.11
C THR A 114 27.69 -48.46 -39.09
N GLY A 115 28.12 -49.70 -39.33
CA GLY A 115 28.72 -50.57 -38.32
C GLY A 115 30.20 -50.35 -38.00
N GLY A 116 30.56 -50.76 -36.78
CA GLY A 116 31.94 -50.94 -36.29
C GLY A 116 31.95 -51.19 -34.77
N PRO A 117 32.76 -52.12 -34.22
CA PRO A 117 32.51 -52.70 -32.89
C PRO A 117 33.41 -52.09 -31.81
N ILE A 118 32.87 -51.39 -30.80
CA ILE A 118 33.61 -51.11 -29.55
C ILE A 118 32.67 -51.06 -28.34
N VAL A 119 32.92 -52.00 -27.41
CA VAL A 119 32.79 -52.00 -25.94
C VAL A 119 31.47 -51.54 -25.30
N GLY A 120 30.88 -52.47 -24.55
CA GLY A 120 29.54 -52.40 -24.00
C GLY A 120 29.33 -51.42 -22.85
N PHE A 121 28.08 -50.97 -22.77
CA PHE A 121 27.43 -50.53 -21.55
C PHE A 121 26.06 -51.22 -21.46
N GLY A 122 25.80 -51.87 -20.34
CA GLY A 122 24.61 -52.67 -20.11
C GLY A 122 23.30 -51.85 -20.00
N PRO A 123 22.15 -52.49 -20.21
CA PRO A 123 20.84 -51.85 -20.20
C PRO A 123 20.37 -51.59 -18.77
N GLY A 124 20.81 -50.47 -18.18
CA GLY A 124 20.39 -50.07 -16.82
C GLY A 124 20.39 -48.57 -16.56
N ALA A 125 21.07 -47.75 -17.36
CA ALA A 125 21.30 -46.35 -17.02
C ALA A 125 20.27 -45.35 -17.57
N ARG A 126 19.34 -45.75 -18.44
CA ARG A 126 18.36 -44.84 -19.07
C ARG A 126 17.02 -44.71 -18.33
N SER A 127 16.73 -45.57 -17.35
CA SER A 127 15.46 -45.54 -16.60
C SER A 127 15.53 -44.73 -15.29
N VAL A 128 16.72 -44.44 -14.76
CA VAL A 128 16.86 -43.89 -13.39
C VAL A 128 16.90 -42.36 -13.39
N ILE A 129 17.29 -41.71 -14.49
CA ILE A 129 17.50 -40.25 -14.52
C ILE A 129 16.22 -39.47 -14.84
N ASN A 130 15.31 -40.02 -15.67
CA ASN A 130 14.04 -39.35 -15.99
C ASN A 130 12.97 -39.53 -14.89
N VAL A 131 12.92 -40.69 -14.22
CA VAL A 131 11.95 -40.92 -13.13
C VAL A 131 12.31 -40.10 -11.88
N ALA A 132 13.60 -39.98 -11.55
CA ALA A 132 14.05 -39.25 -10.37
C ALA A 132 13.87 -37.72 -10.47
N TRP A 133 13.74 -37.16 -11.67
CA TRP A 133 13.49 -35.72 -11.87
C TRP A 133 11.99 -35.39 -11.89
N GLU A 134 11.16 -36.23 -12.52
CA GLU A 134 9.70 -36.05 -12.49
C GLU A 134 9.10 -36.32 -11.10
N GLU A 135 9.63 -37.29 -10.35
CA GLU A 135 9.23 -37.53 -8.95
C GLU A 135 9.63 -36.38 -8.02
N LYS A 136 10.82 -35.76 -8.21
CA LYS A 136 11.24 -34.60 -7.41
C LYS A 136 10.45 -33.33 -7.75
N ALA A 137 10.08 -33.12 -9.01
CA ALA A 137 9.24 -31.99 -9.41
C ALA A 137 7.79 -32.15 -8.94
N ALA A 138 7.24 -33.37 -8.98
CA ALA A 138 5.92 -33.68 -8.43
C ALA A 138 5.89 -33.57 -6.89
N ALA A 139 6.96 -33.99 -6.20
CA ALA A 139 7.08 -33.88 -4.75
C ALA A 139 7.03 -32.42 -4.26
N VAL A 140 7.71 -31.50 -4.97
CA VAL A 140 7.72 -30.06 -4.64
C VAL A 140 6.35 -29.40 -4.81
N ILE A 141 5.50 -29.88 -5.73
CA ILE A 141 4.13 -29.38 -5.90
C ILE A 141 3.19 -29.92 -4.81
N THR A 142 3.47 -31.11 -4.26
CA THR A 142 2.65 -31.68 -3.17
C THR A 142 2.89 -31.03 -1.82
N ASP A 143 3.97 -30.27 -1.58
CA ASP A 143 4.30 -29.69 -0.27
C ASP A 143 3.55 -28.39 0.08
N LYS A 144 2.39 -28.18 -0.52
CA LYS A 144 1.52 -27.03 -0.27
C LYS A 144 0.15 -27.46 0.26
N CYS A 145 -0.30 -26.79 1.31
CA CYS A 145 -1.62 -26.96 1.89
C CYS A 145 -2.77 -26.64 0.94
N ARG A 146 -2.56 -25.73 -0.02
CA ARG A 146 -3.56 -25.51 -1.07
C ARG A 146 -3.83 -26.77 -1.90
N ALA A 147 -2.78 -27.55 -2.20
CA ALA A 147 -2.92 -28.78 -2.97
C ALA A 147 -3.43 -29.95 -2.13
N ARG A 148 -2.98 -30.05 -0.86
CA ARG A 148 -3.35 -31.15 0.06
C ARG A 148 -4.69 -30.96 0.76
N GLY A 149 -5.17 -29.72 0.87
CA GLY A 149 -6.27 -29.34 1.75
C GLY A 149 -5.83 -29.20 3.21
N CYS A 150 -6.64 -28.47 3.98
CA CYS A 150 -6.46 -28.29 5.41
C CYS A 150 -7.12 -29.44 6.16
N TYR A 151 -6.39 -30.04 7.09
CA TYR A 151 -6.87 -31.19 7.87
C TYR A 151 -6.67 -30.91 9.36
N GLY A 152 -7.43 -31.60 10.23
CA GLY A 152 -7.41 -31.31 11.68
C GLY A 152 -6.25 -31.96 12.42
N ASP A 153 -5.83 -33.16 11.99
CA ASP A 153 -4.90 -33.99 12.78
C ASP A 153 -3.46 -33.91 12.26
N TYR A 154 -2.46 -34.05 13.15
CA TYR A 154 -1.07 -34.17 12.75
C TYR A 154 -0.78 -35.48 12.01
N ARG A 155 -0.13 -35.37 10.85
CA ARG A 155 0.18 -36.47 9.93
C ARG A 155 1.70 -36.66 9.83
N PRO A 156 2.34 -37.42 10.73
CA PRO A 156 3.81 -37.53 10.81
C PRO A 156 4.48 -38.00 9.52
N GLU A 157 3.74 -38.66 8.63
CA GLU A 157 4.21 -39.11 7.32
C GLU A 157 4.36 -37.97 6.30
N LEU A 158 3.78 -36.80 6.55
CA LEU A 158 3.88 -35.66 5.66
C LEU A 158 5.10 -34.79 5.99
N PRO A 159 5.89 -34.38 4.99
CA PRO A 159 7.09 -33.58 5.19
C PRO A 159 6.78 -32.18 5.76
N CYS A 160 5.55 -31.71 5.54
CA CYS A 160 5.02 -30.52 6.17
C CYS A 160 3.51 -30.68 6.47
N GLN A 161 3.03 -29.91 7.43
CA GLN A 161 1.67 -30.00 7.97
C GLN A 161 0.76 -28.86 7.54
N CYS A 162 -0.52 -29.19 7.38
CA CYS A 162 -1.61 -28.28 7.05
C CYS A 162 -2.68 -28.19 8.13
N ASN A 163 -2.25 -28.27 9.38
CA ASN A 163 -3.04 -28.15 10.61
C ASN A 163 -2.33 -27.19 11.57
N ASP A 164 -3.02 -26.77 12.63
CA ASP A 164 -2.48 -25.86 13.65
C ASP A 164 -1.39 -26.49 14.54
N GLU A 165 -1.29 -27.82 14.60
CA GLU A 165 -0.19 -28.51 15.28
C GLU A 165 1.17 -28.30 14.59
N CYS A 166 1.19 -27.91 13.31
CA CYS A 166 2.43 -27.68 12.59
C CYS A 166 3.39 -26.70 13.27
N GLY A 167 2.85 -25.72 14.01
CA GLY A 167 3.63 -24.73 14.76
C GLY A 167 4.38 -25.36 15.92
N HIS A 168 3.79 -26.38 16.56
CA HIS A 168 4.42 -27.17 17.62
C HIS A 168 5.62 -27.97 17.08
N TYR A 169 5.43 -28.63 15.94
CA TYR A 169 6.46 -29.48 15.31
C TYR A 169 7.41 -28.73 14.36
N LYS A 170 7.21 -27.42 14.16
CA LYS A 170 8.00 -26.55 13.28
C LYS A 170 8.11 -27.07 11.84
N ASN A 171 7.05 -27.73 11.36
CA ASN A 171 6.98 -28.28 10.00
C ASN A 171 5.72 -27.80 9.26
N CYS A 172 5.25 -26.58 9.51
CA CYS A 172 4.18 -25.99 8.70
C CYS A 172 4.58 -25.95 7.22
N CYS A 173 3.66 -26.34 6.32
CA CYS A 173 3.89 -26.10 4.90
C CYS A 173 4.02 -24.59 4.65
N ALA A 174 4.77 -24.22 3.61
CA ALA A 174 5.08 -22.83 3.31
C ALA A 174 3.84 -21.94 3.13
N ASP A 175 2.71 -22.52 2.74
CA ASP A 175 1.42 -21.87 2.55
C ASP A 175 0.38 -22.20 3.63
N PHE A 176 0.73 -22.91 4.73
CA PHE A 176 -0.23 -23.30 5.78
C PHE A 176 -1.00 -22.10 6.35
N VAL A 177 -0.29 -21.04 6.75
CA VAL A 177 -0.90 -19.82 7.30
C VAL A 177 -1.96 -19.26 6.36
N ARG A 178 -1.66 -19.31 5.06
CA ARG A 178 -2.49 -18.76 3.99
C ARG A 178 -3.67 -19.66 3.63
N ALA A 179 -3.43 -20.96 3.55
CA ALA A 179 -4.43 -21.94 3.13
C ALA A 179 -5.40 -22.31 4.27
N CYS A 180 -4.88 -22.44 5.49
CA CYS A 180 -5.58 -23.14 6.57
C CYS A 180 -5.77 -22.31 7.84
N GLU A 181 -4.78 -21.52 8.27
CA GLU A 181 -4.88 -20.80 9.55
C GLU A 181 -6.01 -19.76 9.54
N LEU A 182 -6.31 -19.16 8.39
CA LEU A 182 -7.41 -18.19 8.23
C LEU A 182 -8.80 -18.83 8.18
N GLN A 183 -8.90 -20.16 8.03
CA GLN A 183 -10.17 -20.89 8.00
C GLN A 183 -10.57 -21.43 9.37
N LEU A 184 -9.63 -21.55 10.31
CA LEU A 184 -9.91 -22.10 11.63
C LEU A 184 -10.70 -21.08 12.47
N PRO A 185 -11.78 -21.51 13.15
CA PRO A 185 -12.45 -20.64 14.11
C PRO A 185 -11.45 -20.22 15.21
N PRO A 186 -11.57 -19.01 15.79
CA PRO A 186 -10.77 -18.62 16.94
C PRO A 186 -10.88 -19.69 18.04
N ARG A 187 -9.75 -20.17 18.58
CA ARG A 187 -9.78 -21.15 19.68
C ARG A 187 -10.58 -20.58 20.85
N GLU A 188 -11.54 -21.35 21.34
CA GLU A 188 -12.34 -21.05 22.54
C GLU A 188 -11.50 -20.95 23.83
N GLU A 189 -10.22 -21.35 23.82
CA GLU A 189 -9.34 -21.32 24.99
C GLU A 189 -9.16 -19.93 25.62
N GLU A 190 -9.36 -18.84 24.87
CA GLU A 190 -9.27 -17.47 25.39
C GLU A 190 -10.61 -16.92 25.94
N ALA A 191 -11.70 -17.68 25.84
CA ALA A 191 -13.05 -17.30 26.31
C ALA A 191 -13.30 -17.55 27.81
N THR A 192 -12.30 -18.00 28.58
CA THR A 192 -12.45 -18.25 30.03
C THR A 192 -12.42 -16.99 30.90
N ARG A 193 -12.31 -15.78 30.31
CA ARG A 193 -12.60 -14.54 31.04
C ARG A 193 -14.11 -14.23 30.97
N PRO A 194 -14.80 -14.10 32.11
CA PRO A 194 -16.24 -13.86 32.12
C PRO A 194 -16.54 -12.48 31.48
N PRO A 195 -17.50 -12.41 30.54
CA PRO A 195 -17.90 -11.15 29.93
C PRO A 195 -18.64 -10.25 30.94
N PRO A 196 -18.58 -8.91 30.80
CA PRO A 196 -19.52 -8.01 31.47
C PRO A 196 -20.94 -8.34 30.96
N GLN A 197 -21.87 -8.54 31.90
CA GLN A 197 -23.25 -8.92 31.61
C GLN A 197 -23.90 -7.90 30.66
N ALA A 198 -24.34 -8.37 29.49
CA ALA A 198 -25.16 -7.62 28.56
C ALA A 198 -26.59 -8.21 28.50
N HIS A 199 -27.56 -7.30 28.39
CA HIS A 199 -28.99 -7.56 28.45
C HIS A 199 -29.54 -8.40 27.28
N ALA A 200 -30.70 -9.00 27.53
CA ALA A 200 -31.36 -10.03 26.74
C ALA A 200 -31.73 -9.63 25.29
N PRO A 201 -31.74 -10.58 24.34
CA PRO A 201 -32.04 -10.33 22.94
C PRO A 201 -33.55 -10.35 22.62
N THR A 202 -33.98 -9.40 21.80
CA THR A 202 -35.30 -9.36 21.16
C THR A 202 -35.32 -10.23 19.90
N THR A 203 -36.43 -10.93 19.68
CA THR A 203 -36.67 -11.91 18.62
C THR A 203 -36.79 -11.28 17.23
N ARG A 204 -36.14 -11.90 16.23
CA ARG A 204 -36.17 -11.51 14.80
C ARG A 204 -37.12 -12.42 14.00
N PRO A 205 -37.85 -11.93 12.98
CA PRO A 205 -38.77 -12.75 12.18
C PRO A 205 -38.06 -13.60 11.12
N LYS A 206 -38.70 -14.74 10.82
CA LYS A 206 -38.27 -15.78 9.88
C LYS A 206 -38.48 -15.32 8.43
N VAL A 207 -37.41 -15.20 7.65
CA VAL A 207 -37.46 -14.94 6.20
C VAL A 207 -37.32 -16.26 5.45
N THR A 208 -38.29 -16.55 4.58
CA THR A 208 -38.36 -17.74 3.74
C THR A 208 -37.51 -17.54 2.48
N THR A 209 -36.48 -18.37 2.29
CA THR A 209 -35.62 -18.36 1.11
C THR A 209 -36.16 -19.31 0.02
N THR A 210 -36.32 -18.80 -1.20
CA THR A 210 -36.46 -19.61 -2.43
C THR A 210 -35.13 -19.59 -3.19
N PRO A 211 -34.70 -20.70 -3.83
CA PRO A 211 -33.40 -20.78 -4.48
C PRO A 211 -33.47 -20.24 -5.92
N LYS A 212 -32.65 -19.24 -6.25
CA LYS A 212 -32.36 -18.84 -7.64
C LYS A 212 -30.97 -19.34 -8.04
N HIS A 213 -30.94 -20.30 -8.95
CA HIS A 213 -29.73 -20.71 -9.67
C HIS A 213 -29.28 -19.59 -10.62
N HIS A 214 -28.05 -19.09 -10.43
CA HIS A 214 -27.42 -18.12 -11.34
C HIS A 214 -26.64 -18.82 -12.45
N ARG A 215 -26.71 -18.18 -13.62
CA ARG A 215 -26.29 -18.63 -14.94
C ARG A 215 -25.03 -17.84 -15.32
N THR A 216 -23.85 -18.43 -15.14
CA THR A 216 -22.55 -17.87 -15.53
C THR A 216 -22.05 -18.56 -16.81
N ALA A 217 -22.46 -18.06 -17.99
CA ALA A 217 -21.93 -18.58 -19.27
C ALA A 217 -22.09 -17.65 -20.50
N ARG A 218 -22.23 -16.32 -20.36
CA ARG A 218 -22.46 -15.43 -21.53
C ARG A 218 -21.69 -14.11 -21.54
N LEU A 219 -20.45 -14.09 -21.07
CA LEU A 219 -19.56 -12.92 -21.23
C LEU A 219 -18.37 -13.14 -22.18
N ALA A 220 -18.17 -14.35 -22.73
CA ALA A 220 -16.95 -14.68 -23.49
C ALA A 220 -17.06 -14.50 -25.02
N GLU A 221 -18.24 -14.28 -25.60
CA GLU A 221 -18.41 -14.26 -27.07
C GLU A 221 -18.52 -12.85 -27.71
N GLY A 222 -18.59 -11.78 -26.93
CA GLY A 222 -18.76 -10.41 -27.45
C GLY A 222 -17.49 -9.72 -27.97
N LEU A 223 -16.29 -10.29 -27.74
CA LEU A 223 -15.00 -9.60 -27.96
C LEU A 223 -14.27 -9.98 -29.26
N ARG A 224 -14.86 -10.77 -30.15
CA ARG A 224 -14.19 -11.28 -31.37
C ARG A 224 -14.62 -10.64 -32.71
N ALA A 225 -15.51 -9.65 -32.73
CA ALA A 225 -16.10 -9.16 -33.99
C ALA A 225 -15.76 -7.72 -34.42
N ALA A 226 -14.71 -7.08 -33.89
CA ALA A 226 -14.36 -5.69 -34.22
C ALA A 226 -12.89 -5.47 -34.62
N ALA A 227 -12.36 -6.30 -35.51
CA ALA A 227 -11.00 -6.12 -36.03
C ALA A 227 -10.90 -6.47 -37.52
N THR A 228 -11.47 -5.64 -38.39
CA THR A 228 -11.09 -5.62 -39.80
C THR A 228 -11.03 -4.19 -40.33
N THR A 229 -9.92 -3.91 -41.02
CA THR A 229 -9.59 -2.73 -41.85
C THR A 229 -9.32 -1.41 -41.13
N SER A 230 -8.11 -1.26 -40.57
CA SER A 230 -7.48 0.04 -40.35
C SER A 230 -6.13 0.10 -41.10
N LYS A 231 -5.93 1.19 -41.83
CA LYS A 231 -4.77 1.52 -42.67
C LYS A 231 -3.52 1.62 -41.77
N ALA A 232 -2.40 1.01 -42.18
CA ALA A 232 -1.18 0.98 -41.36
C ALA A 232 -0.75 2.41 -40.94
N PRO A 233 -0.64 2.70 -39.64
CA PRO A 233 -0.21 4.01 -39.17
C PRO A 233 1.24 4.28 -39.60
N PRO A 234 1.60 5.56 -39.83
CA PRO A 234 2.96 5.94 -40.19
C PRO A 234 3.96 5.41 -39.17
N THR A 235 5.11 4.95 -39.65
CA THR A 235 6.20 4.40 -38.83
C THR A 235 6.62 5.45 -37.80
N PRO A 236 6.43 5.21 -36.49
CA PRO A 236 6.75 6.20 -35.47
C PRO A 236 8.25 6.45 -35.46
N SER A 237 8.66 7.72 -35.38
CA SER A 237 10.05 8.10 -35.14
C SER A 237 10.60 7.34 -33.92
N PRO A 238 11.87 6.90 -33.95
CA PRO A 238 12.45 6.13 -32.85
C PRO A 238 12.32 6.92 -31.55
N LEU A 239 11.57 6.36 -30.60
CA LEU A 239 11.38 6.94 -29.28
C LEU A 239 12.75 6.98 -28.58
N VAL A 240 13.19 8.17 -28.19
CA VAL A 240 14.39 8.34 -27.36
C VAL A 240 14.12 7.65 -26.03
N ALA A 241 14.97 6.68 -25.67
CA ALA A 241 14.88 6.00 -24.39
C ALA A 241 15.07 7.01 -23.26
N LEU A 242 14.16 7.00 -22.27
CA LEU A 242 14.33 7.81 -21.07
C LEU A 242 15.59 7.35 -20.31
N PRO A 243 16.33 8.29 -19.68
CA PRO A 243 17.44 7.91 -18.81
C PRO A 243 16.92 7.03 -17.68
N ARG A 244 17.70 6.02 -17.29
CA ARG A 244 17.36 5.05 -16.24
C ARG A 244 18.60 4.76 -15.41
N CYS A 245 18.39 4.46 -14.13
CA CYS A 245 19.42 3.83 -13.32
C CYS A 245 19.47 2.35 -13.69
N GLU A 246 20.64 1.83 -14.04
CA GLU A 246 20.83 0.54 -14.71
C GLU A 246 20.89 -0.63 -13.74
N THR A 247 21.37 -0.39 -12.52
CA THR A 247 21.48 -1.43 -11.48
C THR A 247 20.59 -1.11 -10.27
N SER A 248 20.18 -2.14 -9.53
CA SER A 248 19.45 -1.94 -8.27
C SER A 248 20.25 -1.09 -7.28
N ALA A 249 21.56 -1.32 -7.18
CA ALA A 249 22.44 -0.56 -6.28
C ALA A 249 22.49 0.94 -6.62
N GLU A 250 22.56 1.28 -7.91
CA GLU A 250 22.50 2.67 -8.37
C GLU A 250 21.14 3.29 -8.03
N CYS A 251 20.04 2.61 -8.36
CA CYS A 251 18.69 3.12 -8.09
C CYS A 251 18.45 3.31 -6.58
N LEU A 252 18.86 2.35 -5.75
CA LEU A 252 18.77 2.45 -4.29
C LEU A 252 19.67 3.56 -3.75
N GLY A 253 20.83 3.81 -4.35
CA GLY A 253 21.67 4.96 -4.00
C GLY A 253 20.97 6.31 -4.24
N LEU A 254 20.14 6.41 -5.29
CA LEU A 254 19.31 7.59 -5.54
C LEU A 254 18.20 7.75 -4.50
N VAL A 255 17.54 6.66 -4.11
CA VAL A 255 16.54 6.65 -3.04
C VAL A 255 17.18 7.07 -1.70
N ASP A 256 18.33 6.49 -1.37
CA ASP A 256 19.10 6.79 -0.17
C ASP A 256 19.44 8.29 -0.12
N ALA A 257 20.01 8.83 -1.20
CA ALA A 257 20.39 10.23 -1.29
C ALA A 257 19.18 11.17 -1.17
N PHE A 258 18.04 10.85 -1.79
CA PHE A 258 16.83 11.64 -1.69
C PHE A 258 16.29 11.71 -0.27
N LEU A 259 16.13 10.56 0.38
CA LEU A 259 15.57 10.48 1.74
C LEU A 259 16.53 11.09 2.78
N ASP A 260 17.84 11.06 2.52
CA ASP A 260 18.84 11.73 3.36
C ASP A 260 18.80 13.25 3.21
N SER A 261 18.46 13.76 2.02
CA SER A 261 18.39 15.20 1.74
C SER A 261 17.09 15.87 2.18
N GLN A 262 16.07 15.10 2.59
CA GLN A 262 14.80 15.70 3.00
C GLN A 262 14.98 16.53 4.27
N PRO A 263 14.41 17.75 4.34
CA PRO A 263 14.33 18.50 5.57
C PRO A 263 13.68 17.69 6.68
N ARG A 264 14.13 17.94 7.91
CA ARG A 264 13.67 17.23 9.10
C ARG A 264 13.28 18.20 10.18
N SER A 265 12.18 17.90 10.85
CA SER A 265 11.87 18.47 12.16
C SER A 265 11.76 17.37 13.19
N PHE A 266 12.47 17.54 14.31
CA PHE A 266 12.58 16.62 15.45
C PHE A 266 12.82 15.13 15.09
N GLY A 267 13.31 14.84 13.87
CA GLY A 267 13.63 13.51 13.35
C GLY A 267 12.71 13.02 12.23
N LEU A 268 11.52 13.60 12.06
CA LEU A 268 10.58 13.24 11.00
C LEU A 268 10.95 13.91 9.68
N LEU A 269 10.69 13.24 8.56
CA LEU A 269 10.99 13.74 7.22
C LEU A 269 9.83 14.59 6.73
N GLN A 270 10.16 15.67 6.03
CA GLN A 270 9.19 16.43 5.27
C GLN A 270 8.55 15.53 4.19
N ALA A 271 7.23 15.61 4.02
CA ALA A 271 6.53 14.76 3.05
C ALA A 271 6.90 15.11 1.61
N ARG A 272 7.07 16.41 1.36
CA ARG A 272 7.38 17.00 0.07
C ARG A 272 8.77 17.65 0.11
N ALA A 273 9.55 17.46 -0.94
CA ALA A 273 10.82 18.16 -1.09
C ALA A 273 10.63 19.64 -1.45
N ASP A 274 11.54 20.50 -1.00
CA ASP A 274 11.59 21.93 -1.37
C ASP A 274 11.83 22.13 -2.87
N GLN A 275 12.48 21.18 -3.53
CA GLN A 275 12.71 21.24 -4.96
C GLN A 275 11.40 21.05 -5.73
N THR A 276 10.89 22.13 -6.32
CA THR A 276 9.82 22.07 -7.32
C THR A 276 10.34 21.51 -8.64
N LEU A 277 9.56 20.61 -9.26
CA LEU A 277 9.81 20.12 -10.62
C LEU A 277 9.19 21.02 -11.70
N GLY A 278 8.56 22.14 -11.28
CA GLY A 278 7.80 23.06 -12.12
C GLY A 278 6.46 22.48 -12.60
N GLY A 279 5.44 23.33 -12.71
CA GLY A 279 4.13 22.91 -13.26
C GLY A 279 4.09 22.93 -14.79
N GLY A 280 5.08 23.52 -15.46
CA GLY A 280 5.12 23.66 -16.92
C GLY A 280 4.78 25.06 -17.44
N PRO A 281 4.72 25.27 -18.76
CA PRO A 281 4.55 26.58 -19.39
C PRO A 281 3.07 26.99 -19.56
N CYS A 282 2.25 26.94 -18.49
CA CYS A 282 0.86 27.42 -18.52
C CYS A 282 0.60 28.69 -17.69
N GLY A 283 1.64 29.49 -17.45
CA GLY A 283 1.57 30.73 -16.68
C GLY A 283 1.16 30.48 -15.23
N ALA A 284 0.30 31.34 -14.68
CA ALA A 284 -0.18 31.26 -13.29
C ALA A 284 -0.85 29.92 -12.93
N MET A 285 -1.33 29.16 -13.92
CA MET A 285 -1.94 27.84 -13.74
C MET A 285 -0.90 26.71 -13.56
N CYS A 286 0.39 27.02 -13.74
CA CYS A 286 1.51 26.09 -13.58
C CYS A 286 2.51 26.57 -12.52
N GLU A 287 2.22 27.68 -11.85
CA GLU A 287 3.03 28.18 -10.75
C GLU A 287 2.81 27.28 -9.54
N LEU A 288 3.81 26.46 -9.27
CA LEU A 288 3.91 25.61 -8.09
C LEU A 288 4.70 26.37 -7.03
N PRO A 289 4.16 26.59 -5.82
CA PRO A 289 4.89 27.23 -4.72
C PRO A 289 6.28 26.62 -4.55
N VAL A 290 7.33 27.43 -4.64
CA VAL A 290 8.73 26.94 -4.52
C VAL A 290 9.06 26.64 -3.07
N ASN A 291 8.69 27.54 -2.17
CA ASN A 291 8.87 27.34 -0.74
C ASN A 291 7.70 26.55 -0.21
N CYS A 292 8.03 25.47 0.49
CA CYS A 292 7.02 24.66 1.12
C CYS A 292 6.47 25.42 2.34
N SER A 293 5.23 25.93 2.26
CA SER A 293 4.52 26.52 3.40
C SER A 293 3.19 25.80 3.67
N GLY A 294 2.81 25.73 4.96
CA GLY A 294 1.54 25.13 5.40
C GLY A 294 1.49 23.60 5.34
N ALA A 295 0.27 23.05 5.36
CA ALA A 295 0.03 21.60 5.56
C ALA A 295 0.66 20.68 4.51
N SER A 296 0.83 21.13 3.26
CA SER A 296 1.47 20.35 2.19
C SER A 296 2.98 20.12 2.40
N CYS A 297 3.52 20.70 3.46
CA CYS A 297 4.94 20.76 3.78
C CYS A 297 5.22 20.21 5.17
N GLY A 298 4.21 19.60 5.78
CA GLY A 298 4.33 18.97 7.07
C GLY A 298 5.22 17.74 7.03
N HIS A 299 5.60 17.36 8.24
CA HIS A 299 6.21 16.08 8.52
C HIS A 299 5.08 15.06 8.67
N VAL A 300 4.67 14.46 7.54
CA VAL A 300 3.58 13.48 7.48
C VAL A 300 4.02 12.19 8.17
N THR A 301 3.20 11.72 9.11
CA THR A 301 3.49 10.54 9.93
C THR A 301 3.61 9.27 9.08
N TYR A 302 2.73 9.12 8.08
CA TYR A 302 2.77 7.99 7.15
C TYR A 302 4.08 7.94 6.35
N ASP A 303 4.45 9.03 5.68
CA ASP A 303 5.68 9.13 4.88
C ASP A 303 6.93 8.83 5.71
N SER A 304 7.00 9.37 6.92
CA SER A 304 8.10 9.11 7.85
C SER A 304 8.14 7.64 8.29
N ALA A 305 6.99 7.01 8.53
CA ALA A 305 6.92 5.57 8.83
C ALA A 305 7.41 4.72 7.64
N MET A 306 7.01 5.07 6.41
CA MET A 306 7.47 4.41 5.20
C MET A 306 9.00 4.54 5.01
N ALA A 307 9.56 5.73 5.25
CA ALA A 307 11.00 5.94 5.22
C ALA A 307 11.73 5.12 6.30
N ALA A 308 11.18 5.02 7.52
CA ALA A 308 11.75 4.20 8.60
C ALA A 308 11.73 2.70 8.26
N ILE A 309 10.66 2.21 7.63
CA ILE A 309 10.59 0.82 7.13
C ILE A 309 11.65 0.61 6.05
N TYR A 310 11.73 1.49 5.06
CA TYR A 310 12.75 1.43 4.01
C TYR A 310 14.17 1.38 4.61
N TYR A 311 14.51 2.31 5.51
CA TYR A 311 15.83 2.35 6.14
C TYR A 311 16.13 1.08 6.95
N THR A 312 15.13 0.53 7.64
CA THR A 312 15.27 -0.74 8.34
C THR A 312 15.63 -1.87 7.39
N LYS A 313 14.89 -2.00 6.27
CA LYS A 313 15.12 -3.04 5.25
C LYS A 313 16.42 -2.83 4.48
N ARG A 314 16.86 -1.58 4.35
CA ARG A 314 18.15 -1.21 3.77
C ARG A 314 19.33 -1.51 4.69
N GLY A 315 19.09 -1.73 5.99
CA GLY A 315 20.10 -1.96 7.01
C GLY A 315 20.63 -0.68 7.67
N TYR A 316 20.05 0.49 7.38
CA TYR A 316 20.41 1.76 8.00
C TYR A 316 19.64 1.98 9.32
N LEU A 317 19.93 1.12 10.29
CA LEU A 317 19.19 1.07 11.55
C LEU A 317 19.26 2.40 12.32
N ASP A 318 20.38 3.12 12.31
CA ASP A 318 20.50 4.41 13.01
C ASP A 318 19.55 5.48 12.43
N LYS A 319 19.38 5.50 11.09
CA LYS A 319 18.47 6.43 10.42
C LYS A 319 17.01 6.08 10.71
N ALA A 320 16.66 4.80 10.68
CA ALA A 320 15.34 4.34 11.07
C ALA A 320 15.05 4.68 12.53
N LYS A 321 16.01 4.42 13.43
CA LYS A 321 15.90 4.71 14.86
C LYS A 321 15.64 6.19 15.14
N ALA A 322 16.29 7.10 14.42
CA ALA A 322 16.07 8.53 14.59
C ALA A 322 14.60 8.95 14.35
N ILE A 323 13.97 8.39 13.31
CA ILE A 323 12.54 8.62 13.02
C ILE A 323 11.66 7.98 14.09
N LEU A 324 11.96 6.74 14.49
CA LEU A 324 11.18 6.01 15.48
C LEU A 324 11.30 6.62 16.89
N ASP A 325 12.44 7.19 17.25
CA ASP A 325 12.62 7.95 18.48
C ASP A 325 11.73 9.20 18.48
N ALA A 326 11.63 9.89 17.34
CA ALA A 326 10.74 11.05 17.18
C ALA A 326 9.28 10.65 17.39
N PHE A 327 8.82 9.55 16.78
CA PHE A 327 7.48 9.02 17.01
C PHE A 327 7.26 8.64 18.47
N ARG A 328 8.19 7.91 19.09
CA ARG A 328 8.09 7.52 20.49
C ARG A 328 7.97 8.76 21.39
N ASP A 329 8.80 9.77 21.17
CA ASP A 329 8.78 10.99 21.95
C ASP A 329 7.47 11.77 21.78
N ALA A 330 6.78 11.65 20.63
CA ALA A 330 5.46 12.21 20.35
C ALA A 330 4.28 11.32 20.84
N LEU A 331 4.53 10.06 21.22
CA LEU A 331 3.53 9.11 21.72
C LEU A 331 3.41 9.12 23.25
N TYR A 332 4.53 9.27 23.97
CA TYR A 332 4.57 9.07 25.42
C TYR A 332 4.72 10.40 26.16
N PRO A 333 3.63 10.95 26.75
CA PRO A 333 3.72 12.18 27.53
C PRO A 333 4.62 12.00 28.76
N ARG A 334 5.58 12.92 28.93
CA ARG A 334 6.41 13.00 30.14
C ARG A 334 5.70 13.72 31.29
N ASP A 335 4.82 14.63 30.95
CA ASP A 335 3.98 15.39 31.88
C ASP A 335 2.55 15.39 31.33
N ALA A 336 1.63 14.80 32.09
CA ALA A 336 0.22 14.76 31.71
C ALA A 336 -0.43 16.15 31.66
N SER A 337 0.16 17.17 32.30
CA SER A 337 -0.33 18.54 32.29
C SER A 337 -0.28 19.20 30.90
N LEU A 338 0.57 18.67 30.00
CA LEU A 338 0.82 19.19 28.65
C LEU A 338 -0.17 18.67 27.59
N LEU A 339 -1.07 17.74 27.93
CA LEU A 339 -2.07 17.19 27.01
C LEU A 339 -3.11 18.28 26.66
N ARG A 340 -3.39 18.50 25.35
CA ARG A 340 -4.29 19.57 24.86
C ARG A 340 -5.03 19.16 23.55
N PRO A 341 -6.37 19.17 23.50
CA PRO A 341 -7.28 19.25 24.64
C PRO A 341 -7.12 18.00 25.50
N LEU A 342 -7.18 18.18 26.82
CA LEU A 342 -7.09 17.10 27.78
C LEU A 342 -8.45 16.39 27.86
N THR A 343 -8.84 15.68 26.80
CA THR A 343 -10.02 14.82 26.83
C THR A 343 -9.60 13.42 27.26
N HIS A 344 -10.45 12.75 28.06
CA HIS A 344 -10.18 11.36 28.47
C HIS A 344 -10.09 10.40 27.27
N ASP A 345 -10.57 10.82 26.09
CA ASP A 345 -10.64 10.00 24.88
C ASP A 345 -9.37 10.08 23.99
N THR A 346 -8.38 10.91 24.34
CA THR A 346 -7.09 10.99 23.63
C THR A 346 -5.93 10.35 24.39
N LEU A 347 -6.17 9.90 25.63
CA LEU A 347 -5.17 9.30 26.51
C LEU A 347 -5.48 7.82 26.76
N TYR A 348 -4.56 6.95 26.32
CA TYR A 348 -4.70 5.51 26.39
C TYR A 348 -3.73 4.91 27.42
N ARG A 349 -3.96 3.64 27.77
CA ARG A 349 -3.00 2.84 28.52
C ARG A 349 -2.39 1.80 27.59
N GLY A 350 -1.07 1.90 27.38
CA GLY A 350 -0.32 0.95 26.58
C GLY A 350 -0.51 -0.49 27.07
N ASN A 351 -0.80 -1.40 26.15
CA ASN A 351 -1.07 -2.80 26.49
C ASN A 351 0.18 -3.52 27.01
N ALA A 352 1.33 -3.28 26.40
CA ALA A 352 2.59 -3.92 26.75
C ALA A 352 3.31 -3.14 27.86
N SER A 353 3.43 -1.82 27.73
CA SER A 353 4.19 -1.02 28.70
C SER A 353 3.42 -0.65 29.95
N ARG A 354 2.08 -0.73 29.90
CA ARG A 354 1.15 -0.20 30.92
C ARG A 354 1.26 1.30 31.17
N LYS A 355 2.08 2.03 30.39
CA LYS A 355 2.28 3.48 30.46
C LYS A 355 1.13 4.21 29.78
N LYS A 356 0.98 5.50 30.11
CA LYS A 356 0.10 6.40 29.39
C LYS A 356 0.69 6.65 27.99
N ILE A 357 -0.15 6.57 26.97
CA ILE A 357 0.23 6.78 25.58
C ILE A 357 -0.86 7.60 24.88
N THR A 358 -0.46 8.50 24.00
CA THR A 358 -1.32 9.21 23.05
C THR A 358 -1.09 8.64 21.65
N LEU A 359 -1.88 9.03 20.67
CA LEU A 359 -1.65 8.63 19.29
C LEU A 359 -1.02 9.77 18.50
N LEU A 360 -0.48 9.46 17.32
CA LEU A 360 0.14 10.44 16.46
C LEU A 360 -0.91 11.14 15.60
N ALA A 361 -0.68 12.43 15.38
CA ALA A 361 -1.40 13.23 14.39
C ALA A 361 -1.02 12.79 12.97
N MET A 362 -1.83 13.17 11.98
CA MET A 362 -1.58 12.88 10.57
C MET A 362 -0.31 13.59 10.07
N SER A 363 -0.12 14.86 10.47
CA SER A 363 1.10 15.61 10.12
C SER A 363 1.45 16.69 11.15
N TYR A 364 2.75 16.92 11.28
CA TYR A 364 3.34 17.89 12.21
C TYR A 364 3.94 19.07 11.48
N SER A 365 4.02 20.22 12.17
CA SER A 365 4.77 21.39 11.70
C SER A 365 6.25 21.27 12.04
N ASP A 366 7.01 22.35 11.86
CA ASP A 366 8.39 22.43 12.31
C ASP A 366 8.51 22.50 13.85
N GLU A 367 7.43 22.79 14.57
CA GLU A 367 7.44 22.83 16.02
C GLU A 367 7.56 21.44 16.62
N ARG A 368 8.33 21.33 17.72
CA ARG A 368 8.50 20.04 18.38
C ARG A 368 7.15 19.55 18.93
N PRO A 369 6.71 18.31 18.61
CA PRO A 369 5.42 17.83 19.03
C PRO A 369 5.37 17.67 20.55
N ILE A 370 4.23 18.04 21.11
CA ILE A 370 3.86 17.69 22.48
C ILE A 370 2.91 16.50 22.38
N PRO A 371 3.20 15.34 23.03
CA PRO A 371 2.32 14.19 22.99
C PRO A 371 0.89 14.54 23.35
N GLY A 372 -0.06 14.13 22.51
CA GLY A 372 -1.48 14.43 22.69
C GLY A 372 -1.88 15.90 22.54
N ASN A 373 -0.98 16.78 22.07
CA ASN A 373 -1.34 18.10 21.60
C ASN A 373 -1.60 18.08 20.10
N TYR A 374 -2.86 18.28 19.72
CA TYR A 374 -3.30 18.29 18.32
C TYR A 374 -3.71 19.70 17.87
N GLU A 375 -3.20 20.74 18.51
CA GLU A 375 -3.49 22.12 18.17
C GLU A 375 -2.32 22.78 17.42
N SER A 376 -2.64 23.79 16.63
CA SER A 376 -1.64 24.71 16.07
C SER A 376 -0.89 25.41 17.21
N PRO A 377 0.44 25.62 17.10
CA PRO A 377 1.25 25.45 15.90
C PRO A 377 1.89 24.06 15.74
N TYR A 378 1.68 23.10 16.65
CA TYR A 378 2.43 21.83 16.67
C TYR A 378 2.07 20.86 15.55
N VAL A 379 0.81 20.87 15.14
CA VAL A 379 0.30 20.00 14.07
C VAL A 379 -0.24 20.83 12.92
N LEU A 380 -0.08 20.31 11.70
CA LEU A 380 -0.69 20.88 10.50
C LEU A 380 -1.97 20.12 10.11
N ASP A 381 -2.04 18.85 10.48
CA ASP A 381 -3.24 18.03 10.37
C ASP A 381 -3.41 17.22 11.66
N ALA A 382 -4.34 17.69 12.48
CA ALA A 382 -4.65 17.18 13.81
C ALA A 382 -5.37 15.82 13.82
N ARG A 383 -5.77 15.28 12.66
CA ARG A 383 -6.49 14.01 12.60
C ARG A 383 -5.67 12.85 13.14
N VAL A 384 -6.29 12.02 13.98
CA VAL A 384 -5.71 10.77 14.50
C VAL A 384 -6.26 9.60 13.69
N ASP A 385 -5.54 9.22 12.64
CA ASP A 385 -5.94 8.13 11.74
C ASP A 385 -5.39 6.78 12.22
N THR A 386 -6.27 5.78 12.29
CA THR A 386 -5.92 4.45 12.81
C THR A 386 -5.02 3.67 11.87
N GLY A 387 -5.16 3.85 10.56
CA GLY A 387 -4.29 3.25 9.55
C GLY A 387 -2.88 3.83 9.59
N VAL A 388 -2.76 5.16 9.75
CA VAL A 388 -1.46 5.83 9.88
C VAL A 388 -0.72 5.42 11.14
N ASN A 389 -1.41 5.35 12.28
CA ASN A 389 -0.80 4.83 13.51
C ASN A 389 -0.43 3.34 13.39
N ALA A 390 -1.22 2.54 12.66
CA ALA A 390 -0.85 1.15 12.36
C ALA A 390 0.40 1.04 11.46
N TRP A 391 0.61 1.95 10.51
CA TRP A 391 1.85 2.04 9.74
C TRP A 391 3.07 2.32 10.62
N VAL A 392 2.92 3.21 11.61
CA VAL A 392 3.98 3.47 12.60
C VAL A 392 4.26 2.20 13.43
N ALA A 393 3.23 1.47 13.84
CA ALA A 393 3.41 0.17 14.52
C ALA A 393 4.16 -0.85 13.63
N ILE A 394 3.87 -0.90 12.32
CA ILE A 394 4.62 -1.73 11.36
C ILE A 394 6.11 -1.30 11.33
N ALA A 395 6.40 0.00 11.28
CA ALA A 395 7.76 0.52 11.29
C ALA A 395 8.54 0.14 12.55
N PHE A 396 7.95 0.32 13.73
CA PHE A 396 8.52 -0.14 15.00
C PHE A 396 8.75 -1.65 15.02
N THR A 397 7.83 -2.43 14.45
CA THR A 397 7.90 -3.90 14.46
C THR A 397 9.07 -4.40 13.62
N HIS A 398 9.23 -3.89 12.39
CA HIS A 398 10.35 -4.26 11.53
C HIS A 398 11.68 -3.84 12.14
N TYR A 399 11.76 -2.63 12.70
CA TYR A 399 12.98 -2.17 13.36
C TYR A 399 13.32 -3.02 14.58
N ALA A 400 12.33 -3.34 15.43
CA ALA A 400 12.54 -4.16 16.61
C ALA A 400 13.06 -5.56 16.26
N ALA A 401 12.54 -6.17 15.20
CA ALA A 401 13.05 -7.42 14.65
C ALA A 401 14.50 -7.29 14.18
N ALA A 402 14.81 -6.31 13.34
CA ALA A 402 16.13 -6.12 12.75
C ALA A 402 17.20 -5.76 13.80
N ALA A 403 16.88 -4.86 14.73
CA ALA A 403 17.77 -4.35 15.77
C ALA A 403 17.75 -5.18 17.06
N LYS A 404 16.92 -6.24 17.14
CA LYS A 404 16.66 -7.02 18.37
C LYS A 404 16.31 -6.13 19.56
N ALA A 405 15.43 -5.14 19.33
CA ALA A 405 15.09 -4.10 20.29
C ALA A 405 13.69 -4.34 20.91
N PRO A 406 13.57 -5.11 22.01
CA PRO A 406 12.27 -5.48 22.58
C PRO A 406 11.43 -4.29 23.04
N CYS A 407 12.03 -3.22 23.53
CA CYS A 407 11.26 -2.03 23.86
C CYS A 407 10.54 -1.40 22.66
N TYR A 408 11.13 -1.41 21.47
CA TYR A 408 10.47 -0.91 20.25
C TYR A 408 9.31 -1.81 19.82
N ALA A 409 9.42 -3.13 20.05
CA ALA A 409 8.30 -4.05 19.84
C ALA A 409 7.15 -3.75 20.81
N ASN A 410 7.45 -3.35 22.05
CA ASN A 410 6.44 -2.95 23.03
C ASN A 410 5.76 -1.63 22.66
N VAL A 411 6.49 -0.66 22.10
CA VAL A 411 5.88 0.55 21.53
C VAL A 411 4.89 0.20 20.41
N ALA A 412 5.25 -0.70 19.50
CA ALA A 412 4.33 -1.17 18.45
C ALA A 412 3.05 -1.81 19.02
N ARG A 413 3.17 -2.65 20.06
CA ARG A 413 2.03 -3.28 20.75
C ARG A 413 1.16 -2.26 21.49
N ASP A 414 1.77 -1.23 22.08
CA ASP A 414 1.04 -0.16 22.75
C ASP A 414 0.23 0.67 21.75
N ILE A 415 0.83 1.05 20.61
CA ILE A 415 0.13 1.79 19.53
C ILE A 415 -1.08 0.99 19.07
N LEU A 416 -0.90 -0.29 18.71
CA LEU A 416 -2.01 -1.10 18.22
C LEU A 416 -3.05 -1.37 19.31
N GLY A 417 -2.61 -1.51 20.57
CA GLY A 417 -3.49 -1.58 21.72
C GLY A 417 -4.37 -0.35 21.88
N ALA A 418 -3.76 0.84 21.82
CA ALA A 418 -4.47 2.13 21.89
C ALA A 418 -5.44 2.31 20.73
N VAL A 419 -5.01 2.05 19.49
CA VAL A 419 -5.87 2.10 18.30
C VAL A 419 -7.10 1.21 18.48
N THR A 420 -6.91 -0.05 18.86
CA THR A 420 -8.00 -1.03 18.90
C THR A 420 -8.92 -0.90 20.12
N GLN A 421 -8.46 -0.28 21.21
CA GLN A 421 -9.25 -0.09 22.43
C GLN A 421 -10.49 0.80 22.21
N SER A 422 -10.38 1.85 21.40
CA SER A 422 -11.46 2.84 21.19
C SER A 422 -12.15 2.74 19.82
N SER A 423 -11.50 2.10 18.85
CA SER A 423 -12.00 2.02 17.46
C SER A 423 -12.76 0.73 17.13
N ALA A 424 -12.75 -0.29 17.99
CA ALA A 424 -13.36 -1.58 17.68
C ALA A 424 -14.88 -1.48 17.46
N CYS A 425 -15.35 -2.18 16.42
CA CYS A 425 -16.74 -2.33 16.06
C CYS A 425 -17.19 -3.79 16.28
N VAL A 426 -18.34 -3.97 16.93
CA VAL A 426 -18.87 -5.28 17.34
C VAL A 426 -20.08 -5.75 16.51
N ASP A 427 -20.37 -5.06 15.42
CA ASP A 427 -21.41 -5.42 14.45
C ASP A 427 -20.96 -6.56 13.52
N GLY A 428 -21.83 -6.95 12.58
CA GLY A 428 -21.59 -8.08 11.68
C GLY A 428 -20.42 -7.88 10.69
N LEU A 429 -20.04 -6.63 10.42
CA LEU A 429 -18.92 -6.30 9.54
C LEU A 429 -17.58 -6.18 10.32
N GLY A 430 -17.63 -5.89 11.63
CA GLY A 430 -16.48 -5.88 12.52
C GLY A 430 -15.43 -4.79 12.19
N GLY A 431 -14.17 -5.04 12.53
CA GLY A 431 -13.07 -4.10 12.24
C GLY A 431 -13.06 -2.85 13.12
N PHE A 432 -12.42 -1.79 12.61
CA PHE A 432 -11.99 -0.63 13.38
C PHE A 432 -12.32 0.69 12.66
N LEU A 433 -12.77 1.68 13.42
CA LEU A 433 -13.01 3.05 12.93
C LEU A 433 -11.73 3.66 12.35
N ALA A 434 -11.89 4.52 11.34
CA ALA A 434 -10.78 5.13 10.63
C ALA A 434 -10.13 6.30 11.39
N ARG A 435 -10.93 7.08 12.13
CA ARG A 435 -10.45 8.28 12.83
C ARG A 435 -10.90 8.30 14.29
N LEU A 436 -9.96 8.68 15.16
CA LEU A 436 -10.15 8.78 16.60
C LEU A 436 -10.18 10.25 17.04
N PRO A 437 -10.64 10.53 18.27
CA PRO A 437 -10.55 11.86 18.87
C PRO A 437 -9.13 12.46 18.75
N PRO A 438 -9.01 13.79 18.60
CA PRO A 438 -10.07 14.79 18.72
C PRO A 438 -10.92 15.00 17.45
N HIS A 439 -10.55 14.41 16.32
CA HIS A 439 -11.28 14.52 15.05
C HIS A 439 -11.90 13.17 14.67
N ALA A 440 -12.74 12.64 15.57
CA ALA A 440 -13.36 11.35 15.38
C ALA A 440 -14.30 11.36 14.15
N GLU A 441 -14.25 10.29 13.36
CA GLU A 441 -15.24 10.02 12.33
C GLU A 441 -15.70 8.58 12.42
N ASN A 442 -16.99 8.39 12.18
CA ASN A 442 -17.69 7.13 12.44
C ASN A 442 -17.51 6.07 11.35
N PHE A 443 -16.80 6.38 10.26
CA PHE A 443 -16.59 5.44 9.17
C PHE A 443 -15.42 4.49 9.46
N ARG A 444 -15.45 3.32 8.83
CA ARG A 444 -14.33 2.36 8.78
C ARG A 444 -13.69 2.42 7.40
N SER A 445 -12.36 2.45 7.35
CA SER A 445 -11.59 2.47 6.10
C SER A 445 -11.07 1.06 5.79
N THR A 446 -11.23 0.60 4.55
CA THR A 446 -10.65 -0.67 4.08
C THR A 446 -9.14 -0.66 4.18
N VAL A 447 -8.51 0.42 3.72
CA VAL A 447 -7.05 0.61 3.80
C VAL A 447 -6.59 0.67 5.26
N GLY A 448 -7.30 1.41 6.12
CA GLY A 448 -6.94 1.49 7.54
C GLY A 448 -6.99 0.13 8.25
N ASN A 449 -8.06 -0.64 8.05
CA ASN A 449 -8.20 -1.97 8.62
C ASN A 449 -7.18 -2.96 8.05
N LEU A 450 -6.83 -2.84 6.77
CA LEU A 450 -5.79 -3.66 6.16
C LEU A 450 -4.43 -3.47 6.83
N VAL A 451 -4.07 -2.21 7.12
CA VAL A 451 -2.79 -1.91 7.78
C VAL A 451 -2.82 -2.40 9.23
N ILE A 452 -3.96 -2.28 9.93
CA ILE A 452 -4.16 -2.86 11.27
C ILE A 452 -4.00 -4.38 11.24
N LEU A 453 -4.58 -5.06 10.25
CA LEU A 453 -4.42 -6.51 10.04
C LEU A 453 -2.94 -6.87 9.90
N ALA A 454 -2.21 -6.14 9.04
CA ALA A 454 -0.81 -6.39 8.82
C ALA A 454 0.00 -6.17 10.12
N ALA A 455 -0.17 -5.03 10.79
CA ALA A 455 0.47 -4.75 12.07
C ALA A 455 0.20 -5.86 13.12
N ALA A 456 -1.06 -6.29 13.23
CA ALA A 456 -1.47 -7.37 14.13
C ALA A 456 -0.80 -8.70 13.76
N ARG A 457 -0.71 -9.02 12.46
CA ARG A 457 0.00 -10.21 11.96
C ARG A 457 1.47 -10.19 12.36
N LEU A 458 2.16 -9.06 12.15
CA LEU A 458 3.59 -8.93 12.49
C LEU A 458 3.84 -9.09 14.01
N LEU A 459 2.91 -8.62 14.84
CA LEU A 459 3.02 -8.68 16.29
C LEU A 459 2.46 -9.96 16.93
N GLY A 460 1.88 -10.87 16.14
CA GLY A 460 1.26 -12.11 16.64
C GLY A 460 -0.09 -11.91 17.35
N LEU A 461 -0.79 -10.81 17.10
CA LEU A 461 -2.05 -10.43 17.76
C LEU A 461 -3.26 -11.00 17.02
N ARG A 462 -3.51 -12.31 17.22
CA ARG A 462 -4.47 -13.11 16.43
C ARG A 462 -5.90 -12.56 16.42
N ARG A 463 -6.42 -12.08 17.56
CA ARG A 463 -7.78 -11.52 17.66
C ARG A 463 -7.96 -10.28 16.77
N ILE A 464 -7.06 -9.29 16.92
CA ILE A 464 -7.09 -8.04 16.14
C ILE A 464 -6.93 -8.36 14.65
N ARG A 465 -6.02 -9.27 14.30
CA ARG A 465 -5.82 -9.75 12.92
C ARG A 465 -7.13 -10.32 12.35
N GLY A 466 -7.83 -11.17 13.12
CA GLY A 466 -9.09 -11.78 12.70
C GLY A 466 -10.20 -10.75 12.45
N GLU A 467 -10.38 -9.81 13.37
CA GLU A 467 -11.39 -8.74 13.28
C GLU A 467 -11.15 -7.83 12.06
N ALA A 468 -9.92 -7.37 11.85
CA ALA A 468 -9.56 -6.55 10.71
C ALA A 468 -9.70 -7.32 9.37
N ALA A 469 -9.32 -8.60 9.34
CA ALA A 469 -9.44 -9.44 8.14
C ALA A 469 -10.89 -9.72 7.77
N HIS A 470 -11.74 -9.95 8.77
CA HIS A 470 -13.18 -10.09 8.57
C HIS A 470 -13.77 -8.83 7.91
N PHE A 471 -13.43 -7.66 8.42
CA PHE A 471 -13.85 -6.39 7.84
C PHE A 471 -13.38 -6.22 6.38
N VAL A 472 -12.08 -6.37 6.10
CA VAL A 472 -11.55 -6.18 4.73
C VAL A 472 -12.22 -7.12 3.72
N ARG A 473 -12.47 -8.38 4.10
CA ARG A 473 -13.22 -9.33 3.25
C ARG A 473 -14.68 -8.93 3.07
N GLY A 474 -15.32 -8.39 4.10
CA GLY A 474 -16.69 -7.85 4.03
C GLY A 474 -16.81 -6.61 3.14
N MET A 475 -15.72 -5.86 2.96
CA MET A 475 -15.67 -4.69 2.07
C MET A 475 -15.51 -5.05 0.58
N ARG A 476 -15.44 -6.34 0.23
CA ARG A 476 -15.34 -6.79 -1.16
C ARG A 476 -16.62 -6.42 -1.94
N GLN A 477 -16.46 -5.76 -3.08
CA GLN A 477 -17.53 -5.48 -4.06
C GLN A 477 -17.04 -5.72 -5.46
N ASP A 478 -17.70 -6.57 -6.25
CA ASP A 478 -17.23 -6.85 -7.61
C ASP A 478 -17.13 -5.57 -8.45
N PRO A 479 -15.94 -5.28 -9.04
CA PRO A 479 -14.75 -6.14 -9.14
C PRO A 479 -13.61 -5.91 -8.12
N GLY A 480 -13.70 -4.99 -7.18
CA GLY A 480 -12.63 -4.66 -6.21
C GLY A 480 -13.08 -4.63 -4.74
N TYR A 481 -12.57 -3.66 -4.00
CA TYR A 481 -12.90 -3.45 -2.59
C TYR A 481 -13.43 -2.03 -2.40
N ASN A 482 -14.48 -1.87 -1.61
CA ASN A 482 -14.95 -0.56 -1.23
C ASN A 482 -13.89 0.22 -0.47
N ARG A 483 -13.98 1.55 -0.54
CA ARG A 483 -13.10 2.44 0.22
C ARG A 483 -13.43 2.45 1.71
N ARG A 484 -14.71 2.63 2.04
CA ARG A 484 -15.17 2.87 3.40
C ARG A 484 -16.64 2.52 3.60
N THR A 485 -17.06 2.38 4.84
CA THR A 485 -18.48 2.40 5.23
C THR A 485 -19.03 3.83 5.26
N GLY A 486 -20.33 3.98 5.50
CA GLY A 486 -20.91 5.27 5.85
C GLY A 486 -20.34 5.85 7.15
N SER A 487 -20.53 7.16 7.33
CA SER A 487 -20.07 7.93 8.49
C SER A 487 -21.21 8.48 9.34
N ALA A 488 -22.48 8.25 8.96
CA ALA A 488 -23.63 8.77 9.69
C ALA A 488 -23.81 8.06 11.04
N VAL A 489 -23.49 6.76 11.08
CA VAL A 489 -23.61 5.92 12.28
C VAL A 489 -22.25 5.34 12.62
N ARG A 490 -21.87 5.37 13.90
CA ARG A 490 -20.66 4.70 14.39
C ARG A 490 -20.77 3.21 14.09
N CYS A 491 -19.77 2.66 13.42
CA CYS A 491 -19.76 1.24 13.06
C CYS A 491 -20.91 0.84 12.11
N ASP A 492 -21.26 1.73 11.16
CA ASP A 492 -22.28 1.46 10.14
C ASP A 492 -21.93 0.25 9.27
N ASP A 493 -22.69 -0.83 9.39
CA ASP A 493 -22.56 -2.08 8.62
C ASP A 493 -23.60 -2.23 7.51
N MET A 494 -24.52 -1.26 7.40
CA MET A 494 -25.63 -1.29 6.45
C MET A 494 -25.35 -0.45 5.21
N SER A 495 -24.56 0.62 5.34
CA SER A 495 -24.21 1.48 4.22
C SER A 495 -22.78 1.26 3.74
N LEU A 496 -22.68 0.79 2.50
CA LEU A 496 -21.47 0.77 1.71
C LEU A 496 -21.68 1.78 0.59
N PRO A 497 -21.25 3.05 0.78
CA PRO A 497 -21.44 4.08 -0.22
C PRO A 497 -20.90 3.63 -1.56
N GLU A 498 -21.74 3.65 -2.59
CA GLU A 498 -21.27 3.48 -3.96
C GLU A 498 -20.22 4.56 -4.25
N GLY A 499 -19.17 4.18 -4.96
CA GLY A 499 -18.10 5.12 -5.23
C GLY A 499 -16.91 4.53 -5.95
N PRO A 500 -15.87 5.34 -6.14
CA PRO A 500 -14.66 4.89 -6.81
C PRO A 500 -13.99 3.77 -6.03
N LEU A 501 -13.54 2.74 -6.74
CA LEU A 501 -12.72 1.69 -6.17
C LEU A 501 -11.30 2.22 -5.97
N PRO A 502 -10.76 2.24 -4.74
CA PRO A 502 -9.41 2.71 -4.49
C PRO A 502 -8.38 1.61 -4.85
N ALA A 503 -7.31 2.03 -5.52
CA ALA A 503 -6.30 1.12 -6.05
C ALA A 503 -5.43 0.52 -4.94
N ASP A 504 -5.09 1.31 -3.91
CA ASP A 504 -4.40 0.83 -2.70
C ASP A 504 -5.17 -0.31 -2.02
N ALA A 505 -6.48 -0.19 -1.80
CA ALA A 505 -7.26 -1.27 -1.17
C ALA A 505 -7.20 -2.56 -2.00
N SER A 506 -7.13 -2.46 -3.33
CA SER A 506 -6.99 -3.63 -4.20
C SER A 506 -5.58 -4.21 -4.08
N PHE A 507 -4.53 -3.44 -4.38
CA PHE A 507 -3.16 -3.95 -4.41
C PHE A 507 -2.62 -4.33 -3.03
N TRP A 508 -2.93 -3.54 -2.00
CA TRP A 508 -2.45 -3.83 -0.65
C TRP A 508 -3.18 -5.04 -0.07
N THR A 509 -4.44 -5.33 -0.46
CA THR A 509 -5.14 -6.56 -0.02
C THR A 509 -4.40 -7.79 -0.52
N LEU A 510 -3.91 -7.74 -1.76
CA LEU A 510 -3.05 -8.78 -2.33
C LEU A 510 -1.71 -8.86 -1.58
N LEU A 511 -1.04 -7.72 -1.39
CA LEU A 511 0.31 -7.68 -0.82
C LEU A 511 0.34 -8.06 0.68
N SER A 512 -0.76 -7.87 1.39
CA SER A 512 -0.91 -8.20 2.83
C SER A 512 -1.57 -9.56 3.09
N ASP A 513 -2.07 -10.23 2.06
CA ASP A 513 -2.90 -11.43 2.15
C ASP A 513 -4.18 -11.26 2.99
N ALA A 514 -4.75 -10.05 3.02
CA ALA A 514 -5.95 -9.77 3.81
C ALA A 514 -7.19 -10.53 3.32
N ASP A 515 -7.26 -10.81 2.01
CA ASP A 515 -8.25 -11.68 1.37
C ASP A 515 -7.52 -12.73 0.50
N PRO A 516 -7.18 -13.90 1.06
CA PRO A 516 -6.33 -14.89 0.38
C PRO A 516 -7.06 -15.71 -0.70
N ILE A 517 -8.33 -15.40 -0.98
CA ILE A 517 -9.17 -16.14 -1.94
C ILE A 517 -8.74 -15.79 -3.36
N GLU A 518 -8.11 -16.76 -4.04
CA GLU A 518 -7.49 -16.62 -5.35
C GLU A 518 -8.43 -15.98 -6.38
N GLU A 519 -9.63 -16.52 -6.58
CA GLU A 519 -10.58 -15.99 -7.55
C GLU A 519 -10.90 -14.51 -7.32
N ARG A 520 -11.01 -14.09 -6.05
CA ARG A 520 -11.33 -12.68 -5.73
C ARG A 520 -10.17 -11.75 -6.08
N MET A 521 -8.94 -12.16 -5.80
CA MET A 521 -7.74 -11.41 -6.19
C MET A 521 -7.55 -11.39 -7.71
N THR A 522 -7.80 -12.50 -8.40
CA THR A 522 -7.75 -12.57 -9.86
C THR A 522 -8.75 -11.62 -10.49
N VAL A 523 -9.98 -11.53 -9.97
CA VAL A 523 -10.99 -10.56 -10.43
C VAL A 523 -10.54 -9.12 -10.17
N ALA A 524 -10.02 -8.83 -8.97
CA ALA A 524 -9.52 -7.50 -8.62
C ALA A 524 -8.35 -7.06 -9.52
N LEU A 525 -7.37 -7.94 -9.76
CA LEU A 525 -6.27 -7.69 -10.69
C LEU A 525 -6.77 -7.54 -12.13
N THR A 526 -7.66 -8.42 -12.59
CA THR A 526 -8.23 -8.33 -13.94
C THR A 526 -8.89 -6.98 -14.17
N PHE A 527 -9.56 -6.41 -13.16
CA PHE A 527 -10.07 -5.05 -13.23
C PHE A 527 -8.95 -4.02 -13.21
N ALA A 528 -8.03 -4.09 -12.23
CA ALA A 528 -6.94 -3.13 -12.05
C ALA A 528 -6.07 -2.96 -13.30
N LEU A 529 -5.81 -4.04 -14.04
CA LEU A 529 -4.98 -4.07 -15.24
C LEU A 529 -5.67 -3.50 -16.50
N ARG A 530 -6.97 -3.21 -16.44
CA ARG A 530 -7.67 -2.54 -17.54
C ARG A 530 -7.26 -1.07 -17.58
N SER A 531 -7.13 -0.57 -18.81
CA SER A 531 -7.10 0.87 -19.02
C SER A 531 -8.52 1.42 -19.06
N PRO A 532 -8.77 2.58 -18.40
CA PRO A 532 -10.05 3.25 -18.52
C PRO A 532 -10.32 3.63 -19.98
N GLY A 533 -11.56 3.47 -20.40
CA GLY A 533 -12.06 4.16 -21.57
C GLY A 533 -12.16 5.66 -21.29
N PHE A 534 -12.26 6.47 -22.33
CA PHE A 534 -12.61 7.88 -22.21
C PHE A 534 -13.93 8.09 -22.93
N ASP A 535 -14.86 8.80 -22.29
CA ASP A 535 -16.06 9.25 -23.00
C ASP A 535 -15.75 10.43 -23.92
N GLY A 536 -16.76 10.90 -24.66
CA GLY A 536 -16.61 12.04 -25.58
C GLY A 536 -16.24 13.36 -24.89
N SER A 537 -16.28 13.43 -23.55
CA SER A 537 -15.87 14.59 -22.74
C SER A 537 -14.46 14.44 -22.16
N GLY A 538 -13.76 13.35 -22.47
CA GLY A 538 -12.42 13.08 -21.96
C GLY A 538 -12.39 12.72 -20.47
N VAL A 539 -13.55 12.43 -19.86
CA VAL A 539 -13.62 11.87 -18.51
C VAL A 539 -13.33 10.37 -18.61
N PRO A 540 -12.35 9.84 -17.85
CA PRO A 540 -12.08 8.42 -17.86
C PRO A 540 -13.27 7.68 -17.24
N ASP A 541 -13.72 6.60 -17.88
CA ASP A 541 -14.68 5.71 -17.25
C ASP A 541 -14.05 5.02 -16.02
N SER A 542 -14.90 4.52 -15.14
CA SER A 542 -14.46 3.90 -13.89
C SER A 542 -13.86 2.50 -14.06
N LYS A 543 -13.36 2.15 -15.27
CA LYS A 543 -12.89 0.79 -15.58
C LYS A 543 -11.38 0.66 -15.44
N GLY A 544 -10.93 0.12 -14.31
CA GLY A 544 -9.54 -0.26 -14.08
C GLY A 544 -8.63 0.87 -13.65
N PHE A 545 -7.34 0.58 -13.48
CA PHE A 545 -6.37 1.51 -12.90
C PHE A 545 -5.16 1.78 -13.81
N TRP A 546 -4.97 0.98 -14.86
CA TRP A 546 -3.77 1.06 -15.69
C TRP A 546 -3.80 2.24 -16.66
N VAL A 547 -2.91 3.22 -16.46
CA VAL A 547 -2.86 4.45 -17.26
C VAL A 547 -1.43 4.75 -17.70
N GLN A 548 -1.31 5.64 -18.68
CA GLN A 548 -0.03 6.21 -19.08
C GLN A 548 -0.09 7.73 -18.95
N ASP A 549 1.03 8.31 -18.54
CA ASP A 549 1.27 9.75 -18.56
C ASP A 549 2.44 10.09 -19.50
N ARG A 550 2.50 11.35 -19.90
CA ARG A 550 3.67 11.92 -20.59
C ARG A 550 4.20 13.07 -19.74
N ASP A 551 5.51 13.09 -19.56
CA ASP A 551 6.16 14.18 -18.86
C ASP A 551 6.42 15.35 -19.82
N LEU A 552 5.48 16.29 -19.87
CA LEU A 552 5.56 17.45 -20.77
C LEU A 552 6.43 18.60 -20.22
N VAL A 553 6.98 18.45 -19.01
CA VAL A 553 7.77 19.50 -18.34
C VAL A 553 9.26 19.15 -18.33
N TRP A 554 9.62 17.87 -18.38
CA TRP A 554 11.03 17.47 -18.42
C TRP A 554 11.79 18.00 -19.65
N HIS A 555 12.92 18.67 -19.41
CA HIS A 555 13.76 19.27 -20.45
C HIS A 555 15.12 18.57 -20.66
N GLY A 556 15.45 17.54 -19.87
CA GLY A 556 16.78 16.91 -19.82
C GLY A 556 17.18 16.01 -21.00
N GLY A 557 16.58 16.17 -22.18
CA GLY A 557 16.93 15.45 -23.41
C GLY A 557 15.75 15.31 -24.38
N ALA A 558 15.98 15.68 -25.65
CA ALA A 558 15.08 15.54 -26.81
C ALA A 558 13.57 15.55 -26.50
N GLY A 559 13.04 16.65 -25.94
CA GLY A 559 11.61 16.95 -25.82
C GLY A 559 10.74 15.75 -25.41
N SER A 560 11.00 15.13 -24.25
CA SER A 560 10.55 13.77 -23.95
C SER A 560 9.03 13.61 -23.89
N ASN A 561 8.43 13.35 -25.05
CA ASN A 561 7.09 12.79 -25.19
C ASN A 561 7.04 11.31 -24.76
N SER A 562 8.08 10.77 -24.11
CA SER A 562 8.12 9.37 -23.73
C SER A 562 7.04 9.06 -22.70
N ALA A 563 6.30 7.98 -22.94
CA ALA A 563 5.21 7.57 -22.07
C ALA A 563 5.76 6.84 -20.84
N LEU A 564 5.27 7.26 -19.68
CA LEU A 564 5.45 6.63 -18.39
C LEU A 564 4.17 5.89 -18.03
N TYR A 565 4.29 4.70 -17.45
CA TYR A 565 3.18 3.78 -17.22
C TYR A 565 3.04 3.46 -15.75
N GLY A 566 1.82 3.38 -15.27
CA GLY A 566 1.54 3.02 -13.90
C GLY A 566 0.05 2.95 -13.61
N PHE A 567 -0.28 3.17 -12.34
CA PHE A 567 -1.64 3.03 -11.86
C PHE A 567 -2.14 4.35 -11.28
N ARG A 568 -3.41 4.68 -11.56
CA ARG A 568 -4.12 5.78 -10.90
C ARG A 568 -4.51 5.41 -9.48
N TYR A 569 -4.78 6.40 -8.64
CA TYR A 569 -5.10 6.21 -7.23
C TYR A 569 -6.43 5.50 -6.98
N SER A 570 -7.44 5.74 -7.83
CA SER A 570 -8.74 5.07 -7.76
C SER A 570 -9.37 4.95 -9.14
N SER A 571 -10.51 4.28 -9.26
CA SER A 571 -11.25 4.17 -10.53
C SER A 571 -11.75 5.51 -11.05
N ASN A 572 -11.79 6.56 -10.24
CA ASN A 572 -12.13 7.92 -10.71
C ASN A 572 -10.93 8.85 -10.72
N GLY A 573 -9.77 8.41 -10.22
CA GLY A 573 -8.54 9.19 -10.26
C GLY A 573 -8.06 9.41 -11.68
N ARG A 574 -7.26 10.46 -11.87
CA ARG A 574 -6.62 10.78 -13.15
C ARG A 574 -5.10 10.71 -12.99
N GLY A 575 -4.43 10.39 -14.08
CA GLY A 575 -2.97 10.29 -14.12
C GLY A 575 -2.42 9.12 -13.32
N VAL A 576 -1.11 8.88 -13.49
CA VAL A 576 -0.38 7.90 -12.71
C VAL A 576 -0.07 8.51 -11.34
N GLN A 577 -0.35 7.75 -10.28
CA GLN A 577 0.12 8.03 -8.92
C GLN A 577 1.24 7.03 -8.59
N TRP A 578 2.43 7.55 -8.30
CA TRP A 578 3.65 6.74 -8.31
C TRP A 578 3.87 5.87 -7.07
N GLU A 579 3.33 6.26 -5.92
CA GLU A 579 3.29 5.45 -4.70
C GLU A 579 2.46 4.17 -4.90
N ILE A 580 1.23 4.36 -5.41
CA ILE A 580 0.32 3.27 -5.79
C ILE A 580 0.99 2.41 -6.86
N THR A 581 1.68 3.02 -7.82
CA THR A 581 2.39 2.27 -8.85
C THR A 581 3.48 1.36 -8.28
N ALA A 582 4.30 1.86 -7.37
CA ALA A 582 5.35 1.05 -6.75
C ALA A 582 4.77 -0.13 -5.93
N SER A 583 3.77 0.14 -5.09
CA SER A 583 3.10 -0.89 -4.30
C SER A 583 2.30 -1.89 -5.16
N ALA A 584 1.70 -1.45 -6.27
CA ALA A 584 1.04 -2.32 -7.24
C ALA A 584 2.00 -3.31 -7.90
N VAL A 585 3.22 -2.87 -8.25
CA VAL A 585 4.24 -3.78 -8.79
C VAL A 585 4.63 -4.83 -7.77
N MET A 586 4.81 -4.45 -6.49
CA MET A 586 5.06 -5.42 -5.42
C MET A 586 3.90 -6.41 -5.28
N ALA A 587 2.64 -5.93 -5.29
CA ALA A 587 1.44 -6.76 -5.20
C ALA A 587 1.33 -7.77 -6.36
N MET A 588 1.61 -7.34 -7.59
CA MET A 588 1.59 -8.21 -8.77
C MET A 588 2.72 -9.26 -8.74
N LEU A 589 3.92 -8.89 -8.27
CA LEU A 589 5.02 -9.83 -8.08
C LEU A 589 4.68 -10.87 -7.01
N HIS A 590 4.14 -10.43 -5.88
CA HIS A 590 3.65 -11.31 -4.81
C HIS A 590 2.58 -12.27 -5.35
N PHE A 591 1.59 -11.74 -6.07
CA PHE A 591 0.55 -12.57 -6.67
C PHE A 591 1.15 -13.61 -7.63
N LYS A 592 2.01 -13.19 -8.56
CA LYS A 592 2.68 -14.07 -9.51
C LYS A 592 3.45 -15.20 -8.81
N GLN A 593 4.15 -14.90 -7.73
CA GLN A 593 4.93 -15.89 -6.97
C GLN A 593 4.06 -16.98 -6.34
N TRP A 594 2.87 -16.62 -5.88
CA TRP A 594 2.02 -17.52 -5.10
C TRP A 594 0.87 -18.15 -5.88
N TYR A 595 0.44 -17.53 -6.97
CA TYR A 595 -0.74 -17.91 -7.76
C TYR A 595 -0.44 -18.14 -9.24
N GLY A 596 0.75 -17.74 -9.71
CA GLY A 596 1.06 -17.72 -11.15
C GLY A 596 0.49 -16.49 -11.87
N ASP A 597 0.81 -16.35 -13.16
CA ASP A 597 0.39 -15.19 -13.95
C ASP A 597 0.01 -15.50 -15.41
N GLU A 598 -0.26 -16.76 -15.73
CA GLU A 598 -0.49 -17.21 -17.12
C GLU A 598 -1.65 -16.46 -17.79
N GLU A 599 -2.75 -16.23 -17.07
CA GLU A 599 -3.94 -15.55 -17.60
C GLU A 599 -3.78 -14.02 -17.63
N LEU A 600 -3.14 -13.44 -16.62
CA LEU A 600 -3.09 -12.00 -16.40
C LEU A 600 -1.93 -11.32 -17.13
N ARG A 601 -0.93 -12.08 -17.58
CA ARG A 601 0.25 -11.57 -18.30
C ARG A 601 0.98 -10.47 -17.51
N LEU A 602 1.07 -10.64 -16.19
CA LEU A 602 1.53 -9.62 -15.23
C LEU A 602 2.91 -9.06 -15.58
N LYS A 603 3.80 -9.88 -16.17
CA LYS A 603 5.13 -9.46 -16.63
C LYS A 603 5.10 -8.13 -17.41
N HIS A 604 4.14 -7.96 -18.32
CA HIS A 604 4.05 -6.74 -19.14
C HIS A 604 3.88 -5.48 -18.28
N TYR A 605 2.95 -5.51 -17.33
CA TYR A 605 2.62 -4.39 -16.46
C TYR A 605 3.72 -4.11 -15.44
N ILE A 606 4.25 -5.18 -14.83
CA ILE A 606 5.39 -5.12 -13.90
C ILE A 606 6.59 -4.44 -14.55
N ASP A 607 6.97 -4.86 -15.75
CA ASP A 607 8.17 -4.33 -16.42
C ASP A 607 7.99 -2.85 -16.77
N ARG A 608 6.83 -2.46 -17.32
CA ARG A 608 6.56 -1.07 -17.74
C ARG A 608 6.47 -0.09 -16.58
N ALA A 609 5.81 -0.49 -15.49
CA ALA A 609 5.71 0.33 -14.29
C ALA A 609 7.08 0.49 -13.61
N ARG A 610 7.85 -0.60 -13.48
CA ARG A 610 9.20 -0.55 -12.92
C ARG A 610 10.14 0.32 -13.74
N ASP A 611 10.11 0.16 -15.06
CA ASP A 611 10.89 1.00 -15.98
C ASP A 611 10.58 2.49 -15.80
N SER A 612 9.32 2.83 -15.59
CA SER A 612 8.87 4.20 -15.35
C SER A 612 9.44 4.73 -14.03
N LEU A 613 9.35 3.96 -12.93
CA LEU A 613 9.90 4.33 -11.63
C LEU A 613 11.43 4.50 -11.65
N ARG A 614 12.16 3.60 -12.34
CA ARG A 614 13.62 3.73 -12.53
C ARG A 614 13.99 4.95 -13.37
N SER A 615 13.16 5.28 -14.36
CA SER A 615 13.34 6.49 -15.17
C SER A 615 13.14 7.75 -14.33
N LEU A 616 12.11 7.78 -13.49
CA LEU A 616 11.84 8.90 -12.59
C LEU A 616 12.97 9.15 -11.61
N LEU A 617 13.50 8.09 -10.98
CA LEU A 617 14.68 8.20 -10.12
C LEU A 617 15.89 8.77 -10.88
N ALA A 618 16.16 8.28 -12.09
CA ALA A 618 17.29 8.77 -12.89
C ALA A 618 17.13 10.25 -13.29
N MET A 619 15.91 10.64 -13.68
CA MET A 619 15.56 12.00 -14.10
C MET A 619 15.61 12.99 -12.93
N TYR A 620 14.96 12.67 -11.82
CA TYR A 620 14.69 13.63 -10.75
C TYR A 620 15.45 13.39 -9.45
N LYS A 621 16.20 12.29 -9.35
CA LYS A 621 16.88 11.89 -8.11
C LYS A 621 15.89 11.71 -6.94
N GLY A 622 14.67 11.29 -7.26
CA GLY A 622 13.54 11.07 -6.37
C GLY A 622 12.32 10.68 -7.22
N VAL A 623 11.20 10.33 -6.58
CA VAL A 623 9.96 9.99 -7.29
C VAL A 623 8.87 11.01 -6.94
N PRO A 624 8.26 11.67 -7.93
CA PRO A 624 7.18 12.60 -7.66
C PRO A 624 5.85 11.89 -7.41
N ASN A 625 4.88 12.56 -6.78
CA ASN A 625 3.50 12.04 -6.70
C ASN A 625 2.87 11.92 -8.10
N SER A 626 3.11 12.93 -8.96
CA SER A 626 2.67 12.95 -10.35
C SER A 626 3.73 13.52 -11.28
N VAL A 627 3.70 13.13 -12.56
CA VAL A 627 4.44 13.84 -13.62
C VAL A 627 3.58 14.84 -14.38
N ARG A 628 2.28 14.90 -14.15
CA ARG A 628 1.40 15.82 -14.87
C ARG A 628 1.61 17.23 -14.30
N GLY A 629 1.84 18.19 -15.17
CA GLY A 629 2.02 19.59 -14.78
C GLY A 629 0.70 20.30 -14.43
N GLY A 630 0.79 21.59 -14.15
CA GLY A 630 -0.29 22.43 -13.59
C GLY A 630 -0.24 22.50 -12.06
N ASN A 631 -0.99 23.44 -11.48
CA ASN A 631 -1.17 23.60 -10.04
C ASN A 631 -2.61 23.26 -9.60
N HIS A 632 -2.95 23.52 -8.34
CA HIS A 632 -4.28 23.20 -7.80
C HIS A 632 -5.41 23.89 -8.57
N LYS A 633 -5.22 25.16 -8.93
CA LYS A 633 -6.19 25.92 -9.72
C LYS A 633 -6.41 25.29 -11.10
N ALA A 634 -5.34 24.80 -11.74
CA ALA A 634 -5.46 24.05 -12.99
C ALA A 634 -6.26 22.76 -12.84
N TRP A 635 -6.17 22.09 -11.70
CA TRP A 635 -6.98 20.91 -11.43
C TRP A 635 -8.46 21.24 -11.23
N GLU A 636 -8.77 22.36 -10.57
CA GLU A 636 -10.14 22.82 -10.34
C GLU A 636 -10.80 23.34 -11.63
N ASP A 637 -10.09 24.19 -12.38
CA ASP A 637 -10.67 24.95 -13.49
C ASP A 637 -10.70 24.16 -14.81
N VAL A 638 -9.89 23.09 -14.93
CA VAL A 638 -9.65 22.46 -16.23
C VAL A 638 -10.21 21.03 -16.31
N PRO A 639 -11.07 20.74 -17.31
CA PRO A 639 -11.60 19.40 -17.52
C PRO A 639 -10.50 18.32 -17.66
N ALA A 640 -10.79 17.15 -17.09
CA ALA A 640 -9.88 16.00 -16.92
C ALA A 640 -9.04 15.61 -18.14
N GLY A 641 -9.66 15.69 -19.32
CA GLY A 641 -9.17 15.13 -20.57
C GLY A 641 -8.70 16.15 -21.60
N GLU A 642 -8.85 17.45 -21.33
CA GLU A 642 -8.67 18.48 -22.37
C GLU A 642 -7.37 19.29 -22.23
N SER A 643 -6.67 19.18 -21.10
CA SER A 643 -5.47 19.98 -20.83
C SER A 643 -4.17 19.20 -20.81
N LYS A 644 -3.15 19.85 -21.39
CA LYS A 644 -1.74 19.43 -21.31
C LYS A 644 -1.21 19.50 -19.87
N PHE A 645 -1.73 20.41 -19.05
CA PHE A 645 -1.28 20.69 -17.69
C PHE A 645 -2.50 20.72 -16.75
N PRO A 646 -3.00 19.54 -16.34
CA PRO A 646 -4.28 19.39 -15.65
C PRO A 646 -4.18 19.50 -14.11
N GLY A 647 -3.04 19.91 -13.58
CA GLY A 647 -2.84 20.03 -12.13
C GLY A 647 -2.54 18.70 -11.44
N GLY A 648 -1.71 17.85 -12.05
CA GLY A 648 -1.26 16.60 -11.43
C GLY A 648 -2.13 15.36 -11.69
N SER A 649 -1.88 14.33 -10.90
CA SER A 649 -2.79 13.19 -10.75
C SER A 649 -3.82 13.52 -9.67
N ASP A 650 -4.84 12.70 -9.49
CA ASP A 650 -5.75 12.88 -8.37
C ASP A 650 -6.28 11.57 -7.81
N SER A 651 -6.71 11.65 -6.55
CA SER A 651 -7.24 10.52 -5.79
C SER A 651 -8.56 9.98 -6.33
N GLY A 652 -9.29 10.74 -7.15
CA GLY A 652 -10.70 10.50 -7.48
C GLY A 652 -11.65 10.83 -6.34
N PHE A 653 -11.14 11.44 -5.26
CA PHE A 653 -11.88 11.77 -4.04
C PHE A 653 -11.80 13.26 -3.69
N GLY A 654 -11.49 14.11 -4.67
CA GLY A 654 -11.42 15.56 -4.50
C GLY A 654 -10.06 16.10 -4.04
N TRP A 655 -8.98 15.34 -4.22
CA TRP A 655 -7.63 15.77 -3.83
C TRP A 655 -6.62 15.48 -4.95
N PRO A 656 -5.95 16.52 -5.49
CA PRO A 656 -4.89 16.35 -6.47
C PRO A 656 -3.53 16.10 -5.82
N ASP A 657 -2.75 15.26 -6.50
CA ASP A 657 -1.36 14.97 -6.25
C ASP A 657 -0.51 15.74 -7.28
N LEU A 658 0.05 16.86 -6.83
CA LEU A 658 0.83 17.77 -7.69
C LEU A 658 2.24 17.23 -7.98
N ARG A 659 2.91 17.89 -8.93
CA ARG A 659 4.22 17.50 -9.47
C ARG A 659 5.39 17.84 -8.52
N TYR A 660 5.38 17.25 -7.35
CA TYR A 660 6.44 17.36 -6.34
C TYR A 660 7.06 16.01 -6.04
N LEU A 661 8.36 16.02 -5.77
CA LEU A 661 9.07 14.88 -5.18
C LEU A 661 8.56 14.64 -3.77
N THR A 662 8.30 13.38 -3.43
CA THR A 662 7.77 13.02 -2.11
C THR A 662 8.49 11.87 -1.46
N THR A 663 8.50 11.91 -0.12
CA THR A 663 9.06 10.89 0.76
C THR A 663 8.32 9.57 0.58
N GLY A 664 6.97 9.58 0.61
CA GLY A 664 6.15 8.39 0.41
C GLY A 664 6.43 7.65 -0.91
N SER A 665 6.31 8.33 -2.06
CA SER A 665 6.53 7.72 -3.38
C SER A 665 7.96 7.18 -3.54
N THR A 666 8.95 7.92 -3.03
CA THR A 666 10.36 7.51 -3.12
C THR A 666 10.69 6.32 -2.22
N ALA A 667 10.16 6.29 -0.99
CA ALA A 667 10.34 5.17 -0.06
C ALA A 667 9.69 3.88 -0.57
N TRP A 668 8.46 3.95 -1.10
CA TRP A 668 7.81 2.80 -1.74
C TRP A 668 8.58 2.27 -2.95
N THR A 669 9.13 3.18 -3.75
CA THR A 669 9.99 2.78 -4.88
C THR A 669 11.26 2.08 -4.39
N GLY A 670 11.87 2.57 -3.30
CA GLY A 670 12.97 1.89 -2.63
C GLY A 670 12.62 0.48 -2.15
N LEU A 671 11.46 0.31 -1.51
CA LEU A 671 10.97 -1.00 -1.08
C LEU A 671 10.74 -1.95 -2.26
N LEU A 672 10.17 -1.48 -3.37
CA LEU A 672 10.04 -2.26 -4.59
C LEU A 672 11.40 -2.74 -5.11
N LEU A 673 12.41 -1.85 -5.13
CA LEU A 673 13.75 -2.18 -5.60
C LEU A 673 14.49 -3.14 -4.65
N LEU A 674 14.17 -3.14 -3.36
CA LEU A 674 14.65 -4.15 -2.40
C LEU A 674 13.90 -5.48 -2.55
N TYR A 675 12.61 -5.43 -2.91
CA TYR A 675 11.73 -6.59 -3.06
C TYR A 675 12.07 -7.41 -4.30
N GLN A 676 12.39 -6.77 -5.42
CA GLN A 676 12.98 -7.45 -6.57
C GLN A 676 14.05 -6.56 -7.23
N PRO A 677 15.32 -6.70 -6.82
CA PRO A 677 16.44 -5.89 -7.33
C PRO A 677 16.62 -5.96 -8.84
N GLU A 678 16.63 -7.17 -9.38
CA GLU A 678 16.91 -7.43 -10.78
C GLU A 678 15.67 -7.94 -11.52
N PHE A 679 15.59 -7.63 -12.82
CA PHE A 679 14.56 -8.24 -13.67
C PHE A 679 14.71 -9.76 -13.62
N HIS A 680 13.62 -10.45 -13.26
CA HIS A 680 13.59 -11.92 -13.07
C HIS A 680 14.42 -12.44 -11.88
N GLY A 681 14.92 -11.55 -11.02
CA GLY A 681 15.55 -11.94 -9.77
C GLY A 681 14.56 -12.56 -8.78
N TYR A 682 15.10 -13.21 -7.75
CA TYR A 682 14.30 -13.72 -6.63
C TYR A 682 13.58 -12.59 -5.91
N LEU A 683 12.38 -12.91 -5.41
CA LEU A 683 11.65 -11.99 -4.54
C LEU A 683 12.23 -12.04 -3.12
N ASN A 684 12.52 -10.88 -2.58
CA ASN A 684 12.89 -10.70 -1.19
C ASN A 684 11.64 -10.31 -0.38
N GLU A 685 10.92 -11.32 0.11
CA GLU A 685 9.70 -11.10 0.91
C GLU A 685 9.92 -10.24 2.16
N ASP A 686 11.15 -10.18 2.69
CA ASP A 686 11.44 -9.30 3.82
C ASP A 686 11.26 -7.82 3.46
N ALA A 687 11.40 -7.42 2.19
CA ALA A 687 11.17 -6.04 1.77
C ALA A 687 9.68 -5.68 1.63
N ASN A 688 8.77 -6.66 1.62
CA ASN A 688 7.33 -6.37 1.68
C ASN A 688 6.99 -5.85 3.09
N PRO A 689 6.53 -4.59 3.23
CA PRO A 689 6.26 -4.01 4.54
C PRO A 689 5.15 -4.75 5.31
N PHE A 690 4.26 -5.46 4.60
CA PHE A 690 3.20 -6.24 5.23
C PHE A 690 3.67 -7.65 5.63
N SER A 691 4.72 -8.20 5.01
CA SER A 691 5.25 -9.55 5.29
C SER A 691 5.97 -9.60 6.63
N LEU A 692 5.99 -10.80 7.24
CA LEU A 692 6.74 -11.03 8.49
C LEU A 692 8.21 -10.64 8.31
N PRO A 693 8.83 -9.93 9.27
CA PRO A 693 10.27 -9.67 9.20
C PRO A 693 11.06 -10.97 9.21
N LYS A 694 12.20 -10.97 8.53
CA LYS A 694 13.14 -12.11 8.47
C LYS A 694 13.58 -12.59 9.84
N LEU A 695 13.75 -11.67 10.79
CA LEU A 695 14.04 -11.97 12.19
C LEU A 695 12.75 -11.91 12.99
N ALA A 696 12.61 -12.81 13.97
CA ALA A 696 11.46 -12.79 14.86
C ALA A 696 11.38 -11.47 15.63
N VAL A 697 10.17 -10.93 15.76
CA VAL A 697 9.92 -9.75 16.58
C VAL A 697 10.15 -10.11 18.05
N PRO A 698 11.02 -9.40 18.78
CA PRO A 698 11.27 -9.71 20.18
C PRO A 698 9.99 -9.63 21.03
N VAL A 699 9.90 -10.56 21.96
CA VAL A 699 8.89 -10.59 23.04
C VAL A 699 9.59 -10.31 24.36
N GLY A 700 8.93 -9.61 25.27
CA GLY A 700 9.46 -9.29 26.60
C GLY A 700 8.82 -8.04 27.19
N GLU A 701 9.11 -7.77 28.46
CA GLU A 701 8.57 -6.63 29.22
C GLU A 701 9.50 -5.41 29.24
N ASP A 702 10.54 -5.41 28.38
CA ASP A 702 11.45 -4.27 28.30
C ASP A 702 10.69 -3.00 27.88
N THR A 703 10.66 -2.04 28.79
CA THR A 703 10.02 -0.73 28.63
C THR A 703 11.03 0.39 28.89
N SER A 704 12.33 0.08 28.87
CA SER A 704 13.41 1.01 29.21
C SER A 704 13.48 2.23 28.28
N CYS A 705 13.02 2.08 27.04
CA CYS A 705 12.99 3.17 26.06
C CYS A 705 11.77 4.10 26.20
N VAL A 706 10.72 3.72 26.95
CA VAL A 706 9.56 4.59 27.16
C VAL A 706 9.70 5.32 28.50
N HIS A 707 9.61 6.64 28.47
CA HIS A 707 9.78 7.45 29.68
C HIS A 707 8.57 7.31 30.62
N VAL A 708 8.83 7.39 31.92
CA VAL A 708 7.79 7.43 32.95
C VAL A 708 7.43 8.90 33.17
N GLY A 709 6.27 9.34 32.68
CA GLY A 709 5.59 10.46 33.32
C GLY A 709 4.97 9.93 34.62
N ASN A 710 5.42 10.43 35.77
CA ASN A 710 4.80 10.14 37.06
C ASN A 710 3.36 10.66 37.10
#